data_AF-A0AAV9DBJ0-F1
#
_entry.id   AF-A0AAV9DBJ0-F1
#
_cell.length_a   1.000
_cell.length_b   1.000
_cell.length_c   1.000
_cell.angle_alpha   90.00
_cell.angle_beta   90.00
_cell.angle_gamma   90.00
#
_symmetry.space_group_name_H-M   'P 1'
#
loop_
_entity.id
_entity.type
_entity.pdbx_description
1 polymer ?
#
loop_
_entity_poly.entity_id
_entity_poly.type
_entity_poly.pdbx_seq_one_letter_code
_entity_poly.pdbx_strand_id
1 'polypeptide(L)'
;MDGPFHGPASFSAQANALMRKNLTFQKRNLRTNIRLVAFPVLLCSLLVLIQSLIDSELNKPKNRCGCTCVSTNGDGSCNKKVCGIQYSTLDQVGTCPIPSPPKWPALLQVPRAEYRASRTGSGTYADLPDDSCRATQSRPATILYTGGNQSLADKVKCVQGLHSWRSSSSAVNDEMFKGYRQGNPQKKINEIVTAYDFLNTNENSLNMIIWYNATYKNDSRNVPTALVRVPRSLNMVSNAYLQFLKGANAKMQLEYVKEMPQPGKKLSLDFASLLGALFFKWVIELLFPVILTYLVYEKQEKLKIMMKMHGLGDGPYWIISYAYFFSISVIYIFLFVVFGSVIGLKFFRLNDYSIQLVFYFIYINLQIALAFLAATAFSNVKTAQALGYIYVFGSGLLAGFLFQFFLEDLSFSRHWIRVMEILPAFALYRGLYEFSDYAFTGSYMGTSGMRWSDLSNSANGMREVLIIMFIEWLLLLPLAYYLDQLTSFGSSIQKDPLFFLHCFRKKSSASFRKPSLQKHGSKVFIDMEKPDVLQERETVEQLLLEPSTSHAIICDNLKKVYPGKDGIPDKFAVQGLSLALPRGECFGMLGPNGAGKTTFISMMIGLTKPTSGTAYVQGLDLRSNMSKIYTNMGVCPQHE
;
A
#
# COMPACT_ATOMS: atom_id res chain seq x y z
N MET A 1 62.39 -8.25 12.14
CA MET A 1 61.46 -7.84 13.22
C MET A 1 60.05 -8.11 12.72
N ASP A 2 59.55 -9.31 13.02
CA ASP A 2 58.16 -9.66 12.74
C ASP A 2 57.27 -8.95 13.77
N GLY A 3 56.70 -7.82 13.36
CA GLY A 3 55.66 -7.15 14.14
C GLY A 3 54.44 -8.07 14.30
N PRO A 4 53.70 -7.99 15.41
CA PRO A 4 52.56 -8.87 15.64
C PRO A 4 51.54 -8.66 14.52
N PHE A 5 51.12 -9.74 13.87
CA PHE A 5 49.97 -9.77 12.97
C PHE A 5 48.78 -9.14 13.73
N HIS A 6 48.46 -7.88 13.43
CA HIS A 6 47.28 -7.25 13.99
C HIS A 6 46.06 -8.01 13.48
N GLY A 7 45.38 -8.70 14.38
CA GLY A 7 44.09 -9.33 14.09
C GLY A 7 43.09 -8.30 13.57
N PRO A 8 42.04 -8.74 12.87
CA PRO A 8 41.00 -7.84 12.36
C PRO A 8 40.47 -6.97 13.50
N ALA A 9 40.28 -5.67 13.22
CA ALA A 9 39.77 -4.71 14.20
C ALA A 9 38.49 -5.24 14.85
N SER A 10 38.31 -5.00 16.17
CA SER A 10 37.13 -5.48 16.89
C SER A 10 35.83 -4.99 16.26
N PHE A 11 34.75 -5.77 16.38
CA PHE A 11 33.43 -5.41 15.81
C PHE A 11 32.98 -4.01 16.25
N SER A 12 33.26 -3.63 17.51
CA SER A 12 32.95 -2.30 18.04
C SER A 12 33.73 -1.18 17.33
N ALA A 13 35.01 -1.39 17.02
CA ALA A 13 35.81 -0.43 16.27
C ALA A 13 35.30 -0.27 14.83
N GLN A 14 34.95 -1.39 14.17
CA GLN A 14 34.36 -1.39 12.83
C GLN A 14 33.00 -0.66 12.81
N ALA A 15 32.16 -0.92 13.82
CA ALA A 15 30.86 -0.27 13.98
C ALA A 15 30.99 1.24 14.20
N ASN A 16 31.90 1.69 15.06
CA ASN A 16 32.12 3.11 15.30
C ASN A 16 32.61 3.84 14.04
N ALA A 17 33.53 3.23 13.28
CA ALA A 17 34.02 3.78 12.02
C ALA A 17 32.90 3.93 10.97
N LEU A 18 32.09 2.87 10.77
CA LEU A 18 30.96 2.92 9.83
C LEU A 18 29.91 3.94 10.28
N MET A 19 29.59 4.01 11.57
CA MET A 19 28.63 5.00 12.11
C MET A 19 29.12 6.43 11.91
N ARG A 20 30.40 6.73 12.13
CA ARG A 20 30.98 8.06 11.86
C ARG A 20 30.91 8.43 10.38
N LYS A 21 31.22 7.49 9.48
CA LYS A 21 31.04 7.68 8.02
C LYS A 21 29.59 8.03 7.72
N ASN A 22 28.65 7.21 8.19
CA ASN A 22 27.23 7.38 7.96
C ASN A 22 26.74 8.75 8.48
N LEU A 23 27.17 9.15 9.67
CA LEU A 23 26.84 10.45 10.27
C LEU A 23 27.39 11.62 9.45
N THR A 24 28.60 11.48 8.92
CA THR A 24 29.25 12.50 8.08
C THR A 24 28.49 12.66 6.75
N PHE A 25 28.05 11.56 6.14
CA PHE A 25 27.19 11.60 4.96
C PHE A 25 25.86 12.31 5.23
N GLN A 26 25.21 12.01 6.36
CA GLN A 26 23.97 12.69 6.74
C GLN A 26 24.17 14.19 6.99
N LYS A 27 25.30 14.57 7.60
CA LYS A 27 25.65 15.98 7.82
C LYS A 27 25.87 16.73 6.49
N ARG A 28 26.50 16.10 5.50
CA ARG A 28 26.67 16.68 4.14
C ARG A 28 25.32 16.86 3.44
N ASN A 29 24.36 15.96 3.66
CA ASN A 29 23.02 15.99 3.06
C ASN A 29 21.93 16.58 3.98
N LEU A 30 22.31 17.43 4.94
CA LEU A 30 21.41 17.95 5.97
C LEU A 30 20.14 18.62 5.40
N ARG A 31 20.25 19.39 4.31
CA ARG A 31 19.09 20.04 3.67
C ARG A 31 18.05 19.04 3.17
N THR A 32 18.51 17.93 2.60
CA THR A 32 17.62 16.85 2.11
C THR A 32 16.96 16.14 3.27
N ASN A 33 17.71 15.87 4.35
CA ASN A 33 17.17 15.25 5.56
C ASN A 33 16.11 16.11 6.24
N ILE A 34 16.35 17.42 6.35
CA ILE A 34 15.37 18.36 6.89
C ILE A 34 14.08 18.33 6.05
N ARG A 35 14.18 18.31 4.71
CA ARG A 35 13.01 18.21 3.84
C ARG A 35 12.25 16.90 4.04
N LEU A 36 12.96 15.79 4.20
CA LEU A 36 12.36 14.47 4.41
C LEU A 36 11.58 14.39 5.74
N VAL A 37 12.10 15.02 6.80
CA VAL A 37 11.43 15.10 8.10
C VAL A 37 10.30 16.14 8.10
N ALA A 38 10.44 17.23 7.35
CA ALA A 38 9.42 18.27 7.23
C ALA A 38 8.20 17.82 6.41
N PHE A 39 8.39 16.95 5.41
CA PHE A 39 7.30 16.52 4.52
C PHE A 39 6.11 15.86 5.24
N PRO A 40 6.30 14.88 6.16
CA PRO A 40 5.20 14.34 6.96
C PRO A 40 4.46 15.39 7.77
N VAL A 41 5.20 16.34 8.39
CA VAL A 41 4.61 17.41 9.19
C VAL A 41 3.78 18.34 8.32
N LEU A 42 4.32 18.75 7.17
CA LEU A 42 3.60 19.57 6.19
C LEU A 42 2.34 18.86 5.68
N LEU A 43 2.43 17.57 5.35
CA LEU A 43 1.29 16.80 4.88
C LEU A 43 0.21 16.63 5.95
N CYS A 44 0.57 16.27 7.19
CA CYS A 44 -0.38 16.17 8.29
C CYS A 44 -1.03 17.54 8.58
N SER A 45 -0.26 18.62 8.57
CA SER A 45 -0.79 19.99 8.74
C SER A 45 -1.74 20.39 7.61
N LEU A 46 -1.42 20.01 6.37
CA LEU A 46 -2.27 20.24 5.20
C LEU A 46 -3.59 19.46 5.31
N LEU A 47 -3.54 18.19 5.73
CA LEU A 47 -4.76 17.39 5.94
C LEU A 47 -5.68 18.00 7.00
N VAL A 48 -5.12 18.56 8.07
CA VAL A 48 -5.89 19.25 9.11
C VAL A 48 -6.47 20.56 8.59
N LEU A 49 -5.69 21.31 7.82
CA LEU A 49 -6.16 22.54 7.20
C LEU A 49 -7.31 22.26 6.23
N ILE A 50 -7.18 21.22 5.40
CA ILE A 50 -8.26 20.75 4.51
C ILE A 50 -9.48 20.33 5.34
N GLN A 51 -9.29 19.54 6.40
CA GLN A 51 -10.37 19.14 7.30
C GLN A 51 -11.07 20.37 7.89
N SER A 52 -10.32 21.36 8.38
CA SER A 52 -10.87 22.60 8.94
C SER A 52 -11.62 23.44 7.91
N LEU A 53 -11.13 23.51 6.66
CA LEU A 53 -11.82 24.21 5.57
C LEU A 53 -13.14 23.52 5.24
N ILE A 54 -13.14 22.19 5.22
CA ILE A 54 -14.34 21.42 4.88
C ILE A 54 -15.33 21.44 6.04
N ASP A 55 -14.88 21.36 7.29
CA ASP A 55 -15.73 21.56 8.45
C ASP A 55 -16.34 22.97 8.42
N SER A 56 -15.60 24.00 8.00
CA SER A 56 -16.14 25.35 7.80
C SER A 56 -17.23 25.39 6.71
N GLU A 57 -17.02 24.72 5.58
CA GLU A 57 -18.03 24.60 4.51
C GLU A 57 -19.26 23.78 4.93
N LEU A 58 -19.07 22.66 5.62
CA LEU A 58 -20.12 21.81 6.18
C LEU A 58 -20.90 22.54 7.30
N ASN A 59 -20.26 23.46 8.01
CA ASN A 59 -20.91 24.26 9.04
C ASN A 59 -21.69 25.46 8.50
N LYS A 60 -21.71 25.72 7.19
CA LYS A 60 -22.53 26.79 6.61
C LYS A 60 -24.04 26.52 6.84
N PRO A 61 -24.88 27.57 6.97
CA PRO A 61 -26.30 27.41 7.26
C PRO A 61 -27.07 26.55 6.25
N LYS A 62 -26.65 26.52 4.98
CA LYS A 62 -27.20 25.63 3.94
C LYS A 62 -27.01 24.13 4.21
N ASN A 63 -26.04 23.77 5.06
CA ASN A 63 -25.65 22.41 5.42
C ASN A 63 -25.97 22.10 6.90
N ARG A 64 -26.70 22.99 7.58
CA ARG A 64 -27.22 22.77 8.93
C ARG A 64 -28.70 22.43 8.87
N CYS A 65 -29.18 21.72 9.88
CA CYS A 65 -30.62 21.62 10.07
C CYS A 65 -31.24 22.99 10.24
N GLY A 66 -32.37 23.20 9.56
CA GLY A 66 -33.24 24.29 9.88
C GLY A 66 -33.76 24.16 11.32
N CYS A 67 -33.89 25.32 11.96
CA CYS A 67 -34.27 25.42 13.36
C CYS A 67 -35.42 26.40 13.49
N THR A 68 -36.42 26.06 14.30
CA THR A 68 -37.47 26.98 14.69
C THR A 68 -37.32 27.37 16.16
N CYS A 69 -37.76 28.57 16.53
CA CYS A 69 -37.81 29.00 17.91
C CYS A 69 -39.10 28.51 18.56
N VAL A 70 -39.00 27.79 19.68
CA VAL A 70 -40.14 27.20 20.40
C VAL A 70 -40.50 28.00 21.66
N SER A 71 -39.59 28.85 22.15
CA SER A 71 -39.85 29.76 23.29
C SER A 71 -39.04 31.04 23.13
N THR A 72 -39.69 32.19 23.29
CA THR A 72 -39.10 33.53 23.28
C THR A 72 -39.14 34.15 24.68
N ASN A 73 -38.08 34.88 25.04
CA ASN A 73 -38.07 35.73 26.22
C ASN A 73 -38.96 36.98 26.00
N GLY A 74 -39.31 37.68 27.09
CA GLY A 74 -40.10 38.92 27.04
C GLY A 74 -39.52 40.01 26.12
N ASP A 75 -38.21 39.95 25.83
CA ASP A 75 -37.50 40.88 24.93
C ASP A 75 -37.44 40.39 23.47
N GLY A 76 -38.20 39.35 23.10
CA GLY A 76 -38.22 38.79 21.73
C GLY A 76 -37.02 37.90 21.36
N SER A 77 -36.05 37.71 22.26
CA SER A 77 -34.91 36.80 22.03
C SER A 77 -35.32 35.32 22.20
N CYS A 78 -34.87 34.47 21.28
CA CYS A 78 -35.23 33.05 21.29
C CYS A 78 -34.50 32.27 22.39
N ASN A 79 -35.24 31.81 23.40
CA ASN A 79 -34.74 31.04 24.55
C ASN A 79 -34.48 29.57 24.18
N LYS A 80 -35.38 28.94 23.41
CA LYS A 80 -35.25 27.52 23.03
C LYS A 80 -35.43 27.31 21.54
N LYS A 81 -34.35 26.92 20.85
CA LYS A 81 -34.36 26.52 19.43
C LYS A 81 -34.48 25.00 19.30
N VAL A 82 -35.39 24.54 18.45
CA VAL A 82 -35.52 23.13 18.08
C VAL A 82 -35.18 22.98 16.60
N CYS A 83 -34.22 22.10 16.30
CA CYS A 83 -33.72 21.86 14.95
C CYS A 83 -34.07 20.45 14.50
N GLY A 84 -34.41 20.28 13.24
CA GLY A 84 -34.70 18.96 12.67
C GLY A 84 -35.15 19.03 11.22
N ILE A 85 -35.20 17.87 10.55
CA ILE A 85 -35.59 17.73 9.13
C ILE A 85 -36.86 18.51 8.78
N GLN A 86 -37.81 18.57 9.71
CA GLN A 86 -39.12 19.21 9.55
C GLN A 86 -39.03 20.72 9.29
N TYR A 87 -37.93 21.35 9.70
CA TYR A 87 -37.67 22.79 9.56
C TYR A 87 -36.57 23.08 8.55
N SER A 88 -36.05 22.05 7.87
CA SER A 88 -34.94 22.10 6.93
C SER A 88 -35.43 22.21 5.48
N THR A 89 -34.70 22.95 4.64
CA THR A 89 -34.89 22.96 3.18
C THR A 89 -34.41 21.66 2.54
N LEU A 90 -34.79 21.38 1.29
CA LEU A 90 -34.43 20.14 0.57
C LEU A 90 -32.90 19.88 0.59
N ASP A 91 -32.10 20.93 0.46
CA ASP A 91 -30.64 20.88 0.50
C ASP A 91 -30.09 20.59 1.91
N GLN A 92 -30.79 21.04 2.96
CA GLN A 92 -30.43 20.83 4.37
C GLN A 92 -30.81 19.43 4.88
N VAL A 93 -31.78 18.76 4.25
CA VAL A 93 -32.26 17.43 4.70
C VAL A 93 -31.15 16.38 4.63
N GLY A 94 -30.28 16.43 3.62
CA GLY A 94 -29.21 15.44 3.41
C GLY A 94 -28.13 15.44 4.49
N THR A 95 -28.02 16.51 5.27
CA THR A 95 -27.01 16.69 6.33
C THR A 95 -27.61 16.65 7.74
N CYS A 96 -28.93 16.50 7.85
CA CYS A 96 -29.64 16.57 9.10
C CYS A 96 -29.65 15.24 9.88
N PRO A 97 -29.19 15.20 11.14
CA PRO A 97 -29.49 14.09 12.02
C PRO A 97 -31.00 13.95 12.23
N ILE A 98 -31.47 12.70 12.32
CA ILE A 98 -32.84 12.35 12.73
C ILE A 98 -32.77 11.93 14.21
N PRO A 99 -32.86 12.87 15.17
CA PRO A 99 -32.78 12.55 16.59
C PRO A 99 -34.02 11.78 17.07
N SER A 100 -35.12 11.88 16.36
CA SER A 100 -36.39 11.21 16.65
C SER A 100 -37.15 11.02 15.33
N PRO A 101 -37.16 9.84 14.70
CA PRO A 101 -37.88 9.66 13.45
C PRO A 101 -39.36 9.99 13.69
N PRO A 102 -39.97 10.88 12.87
CA PRO A 102 -41.34 11.31 13.11
C PRO A 102 -42.29 10.11 13.08
N LYS A 103 -43.21 10.04 14.05
CA LYS A 103 -44.39 9.18 13.98
C LYS A 103 -45.30 9.82 12.93
N TRP A 104 -45.31 9.27 11.71
CA TRP A 104 -46.16 9.78 10.65
C TRP A 104 -47.62 9.44 10.96
N PRO A 105 -48.57 10.40 10.83
CA PRO A 105 -49.99 10.10 10.98
C PRO A 105 -50.44 9.17 9.84
N ALA A 106 -51.45 8.34 10.13
CA ALA A 106 -52.04 7.42 9.17
C ALA A 106 -52.60 8.20 7.97
N LEU A 107 -52.11 7.90 6.76
CA LEU A 107 -52.71 8.38 5.53
C LEU A 107 -53.93 7.51 5.25
N LEU A 108 -55.12 8.13 5.21
CA LEU A 108 -56.37 7.46 4.86
C LEU A 108 -56.71 7.74 3.40
N GLN A 109 -56.70 6.68 2.59
CA GLN A 109 -57.03 6.76 1.17
C GLN A 109 -58.56 6.76 0.99
N VAL A 110 -59.09 7.78 0.31
CA VAL A 110 -60.53 7.89 0.03
C VAL A 110 -60.84 7.34 -1.36
N PRO A 111 -61.84 6.47 -1.53
CA PRO A 111 -62.23 5.93 -2.83
C PRO A 111 -62.65 7.02 -3.84
N ARG A 112 -62.40 6.79 -5.13
CA ARG A 112 -62.92 7.64 -6.23
C ARG A 112 -64.46 7.67 -6.17
N ALA A 113 -65.08 8.76 -6.61
CA ALA A 113 -66.53 9.00 -6.48
C ALA A 113 -67.42 7.89 -7.08
N GLU A 114 -66.91 7.18 -8.08
CA GLU A 114 -67.54 6.04 -8.75
C GLU A 114 -67.64 4.77 -7.88
N TYR A 115 -66.79 4.65 -6.85
CA TYR A 115 -66.72 3.50 -5.93
C TYR A 115 -67.27 3.82 -4.52
N ARG A 116 -67.92 4.98 -4.34
CA ARG A 116 -68.52 5.38 -3.06
C ARG A 116 -69.93 4.82 -2.94
N ALA A 117 -70.28 4.27 -1.79
CA ALA A 117 -71.56 3.63 -1.55
C ALA A 117 -72.75 4.57 -1.84
N SER A 118 -73.76 4.07 -2.54
CA SER A 118 -75.08 4.68 -2.74
C SER A 118 -76.14 3.66 -2.36
N ARG A 119 -77.34 4.15 -2.02
CA ARG A 119 -78.47 3.29 -1.68
C ARG A 119 -78.95 2.56 -2.94
N THR A 120 -78.87 1.24 -2.96
CA THR A 120 -79.46 0.40 -4.01
C THR A 120 -80.80 -0.17 -3.54
N GLY A 121 -81.74 -0.40 -4.47
CA GLY A 121 -83.14 -0.72 -4.18
C GLY A 121 -83.44 -1.99 -3.36
N SER A 122 -82.42 -2.70 -2.86
CA SER A 122 -82.53 -3.90 -2.02
C SER A 122 -81.89 -3.74 -0.63
N GLY A 123 -81.51 -2.52 -0.21
CA GLY A 123 -80.87 -2.26 1.09
C GLY A 123 -81.65 -1.37 2.06
N THR A 124 -81.60 -1.68 3.37
CA THR A 124 -82.30 -1.02 4.48
C THR A 124 -81.57 0.17 5.15
N TYR A 125 -80.47 0.67 4.57
CA TYR A 125 -79.70 1.79 5.12
C TYR A 125 -80.23 3.13 4.60
N ALA A 126 -80.93 3.89 5.45
CA ALA A 126 -81.60 5.14 5.09
C ALA A 126 -80.68 6.38 5.06
N ASP A 127 -79.45 6.23 5.55
CA ASP A 127 -78.42 7.25 5.71
C ASP A 127 -77.47 7.38 4.50
N LEU A 128 -77.57 6.47 3.53
CA LEU A 128 -76.80 6.52 2.28
C LEU A 128 -77.54 7.36 1.21
N PRO A 129 -76.81 8.19 0.44
CA PRO A 129 -77.39 9.00 -0.63
C PRO A 129 -77.94 8.12 -1.76
N ASP A 130 -79.00 8.62 -2.40
CA ASP A 130 -79.80 7.90 -3.39
C ASP A 130 -79.01 7.59 -4.68
N ASP A 131 -79.41 6.55 -5.42
CA ASP A 131 -78.63 6.04 -6.57
C ASP A 131 -78.61 7.04 -7.76
N SER A 132 -79.48 8.06 -7.72
CA SER A 132 -79.48 9.19 -8.66
C SER A 132 -78.19 10.04 -8.60
N CYS A 133 -77.48 10.05 -7.47
CA CYS A 133 -76.17 10.71 -7.31
C CYS A 133 -75.04 10.01 -8.11
N ARG A 134 -75.30 8.84 -8.69
CA ARG A 134 -74.36 8.10 -9.55
C ARG A 134 -74.17 8.75 -10.92
N ALA A 135 -75.22 9.40 -11.45
CA ALA A 135 -75.19 10.06 -12.75
C ALA A 135 -74.47 11.42 -12.73
N THR A 136 -74.51 12.13 -11.60
CA THR A 136 -73.94 13.48 -11.42
C THR A 136 -72.55 13.51 -10.75
N GLN A 137 -71.99 12.35 -10.39
CA GLN A 137 -70.69 12.17 -9.70
C GLN A 137 -70.53 12.92 -8.35
N SER A 138 -71.61 13.38 -7.72
CA SER A 138 -71.57 14.26 -6.54
C SER A 138 -71.73 13.53 -5.19
N ARG A 139 -71.13 12.33 -5.03
CA ARG A 139 -71.29 11.52 -3.80
C ARG A 139 -70.32 11.95 -2.67
N PRO A 140 -70.82 12.29 -1.46
CA PRO A 140 -69.97 12.59 -0.32
C PRO A 140 -69.24 11.33 0.17
N ALA A 141 -68.01 11.50 0.65
CA ALA A 141 -67.25 10.44 1.29
C ALA A 141 -67.38 10.56 2.81
N THR A 142 -68.12 9.64 3.42
CA THR A 142 -68.26 9.60 4.88
C THR A 142 -67.07 8.87 5.47
N ILE A 143 -66.24 9.59 6.22
CA ILE A 143 -65.06 9.03 6.89
C ILE A 143 -65.19 9.35 8.37
N LEU A 144 -65.25 8.30 9.19
CA LEU A 144 -65.26 8.44 10.64
C LEU A 144 -63.84 8.69 11.13
N TYR A 145 -63.64 9.85 11.75
CA TYR A 145 -62.43 10.18 12.49
C TYR A 145 -62.73 10.08 13.99
N THR A 146 -61.98 9.25 14.70
CA THR A 146 -62.02 9.23 16.17
C THR A 146 -60.77 9.92 16.70
N GLY A 147 -60.94 11.12 17.24
CA GLY A 147 -59.87 11.89 17.88
C GLY A 147 -60.30 13.34 18.15
N GLY A 148 -60.00 13.86 19.34
CA GLY A 148 -60.46 15.18 19.79
C GLY A 148 -59.69 16.40 19.26
N ASN A 149 -59.00 16.33 18.11
CA ASN A 149 -58.13 17.42 17.65
C ASN A 149 -58.36 17.76 16.16
N GLN A 150 -59.13 18.83 15.91
CA GLN A 150 -59.67 19.22 14.60
C GLN A 150 -58.61 19.71 13.60
N SER A 151 -57.45 20.20 14.05
CA SER A 151 -56.45 20.86 13.17
C SER A 151 -55.65 19.91 12.26
N LEU A 152 -55.77 18.59 12.44
CA LEU A 152 -55.02 17.59 11.67
C LEU A 152 -55.66 17.30 10.29
N ALA A 153 -56.98 17.49 10.17
CA ALA A 153 -57.73 17.20 8.94
C ALA A 153 -57.38 18.16 7.79
N ASP A 154 -57.06 19.43 8.11
CA ASP A 154 -56.90 20.49 7.10
C ASP A 154 -55.57 20.45 6.33
N LYS A 155 -54.61 19.59 6.72
CA LYS A 155 -53.22 19.64 6.20
C LYS A 155 -52.79 18.47 5.29
N VAL A 156 -53.66 17.52 4.97
CA VAL A 156 -53.25 16.33 4.17
C VAL A 156 -53.52 16.55 2.68
N LYS A 157 -52.46 16.61 1.85
CA LYS A 157 -52.53 16.52 0.37
C LYS A 157 -52.07 15.14 -0.10
N CYS A 158 -52.86 14.48 -0.94
CA CYS A 158 -52.59 13.14 -1.49
C CYS A 158 -51.64 13.18 -2.71
N VAL A 159 -50.77 12.18 -2.85
CA VAL A 159 -49.96 11.90 -4.05
C VAL A 159 -50.38 10.54 -4.64
N GLN A 160 -50.48 10.44 -5.96
CA GLN A 160 -51.02 9.28 -6.69
C GLN A 160 -49.93 8.23 -6.99
N GLY A 161 -50.17 6.96 -6.65
CA GLY A 161 -49.33 5.83 -7.06
C GLY A 161 -49.81 5.17 -8.36
N LEU A 162 -48.90 4.59 -9.14
CA LEU A 162 -49.18 3.86 -10.39
C LEU A 162 -49.27 2.35 -10.12
N HIS A 163 -50.28 1.68 -10.69
CA HIS A 163 -50.44 0.23 -10.61
C HIS A 163 -50.16 -0.42 -11.98
N SER A 164 -49.39 -1.51 -12.00
CA SER A 164 -49.07 -2.26 -13.23
C SER A 164 -48.88 -3.74 -12.91
N TRP A 165 -49.63 -4.62 -13.59
CA TRP A 165 -49.56 -6.08 -13.45
C TRP A 165 -48.57 -6.70 -14.43
N ARG A 166 -47.84 -7.75 -14.04
CA ARG A 166 -46.91 -8.50 -14.89
C ARG A 166 -47.13 -10.01 -14.75
N SER A 167 -46.96 -10.73 -15.85
CA SER A 167 -47.29 -12.16 -15.97
C SER A 167 -46.21 -13.12 -15.43
N SER A 168 -44.99 -12.64 -15.19
CA SER A 168 -43.89 -13.45 -14.67
C SER A 168 -42.98 -12.66 -13.73
N SER A 169 -42.34 -13.38 -12.80
CA SER A 169 -41.30 -12.82 -11.92
C SER A 169 -40.12 -12.25 -12.71
N SER A 170 -39.79 -12.82 -13.87
CA SER A 170 -38.76 -12.28 -14.78
C SER A 170 -39.16 -10.92 -15.38
N ALA A 171 -40.43 -10.70 -15.72
CA ALA A 171 -40.91 -9.43 -16.26
C ALA A 171 -40.95 -8.33 -15.19
N VAL A 172 -41.25 -8.68 -13.94
CA VAL A 172 -41.13 -7.77 -12.78
C VAL A 172 -39.67 -7.38 -12.56
N ASN A 173 -38.76 -8.34 -12.69
CA ASN A 173 -37.32 -8.11 -12.58
C ASN A 173 -36.81 -7.15 -13.67
N ASP A 174 -37.10 -7.43 -14.94
CA ASP A 174 -36.69 -6.59 -16.08
C ASP A 174 -37.20 -5.14 -15.97
N GLU A 175 -38.39 -4.95 -15.40
CA GLU A 175 -38.95 -3.61 -15.23
C GLU A 175 -38.37 -2.84 -14.04
N MET A 176 -38.06 -3.52 -12.94
CA MET A 176 -37.27 -2.91 -11.85
C MET A 176 -35.87 -2.51 -12.34
N PHE A 177 -35.28 -3.26 -13.28
CA PHE A 177 -33.98 -2.97 -13.88
C PHE A 177 -34.01 -1.95 -15.03
N LYS A 178 -35.16 -1.69 -15.68
CA LYS A 178 -35.30 -0.66 -16.75
C LYS A 178 -34.90 0.76 -16.30
N GLY A 179 -35.01 1.08 -15.01
CA GLY A 179 -34.57 2.36 -14.44
C GLY A 179 -33.05 2.47 -14.23
N TYR A 180 -32.29 1.38 -14.36
CA TYR A 180 -30.85 1.33 -14.11
C TYR A 180 -30.02 1.87 -15.29
N ARG A 181 -28.79 2.35 -15.03
CA ARG A 181 -27.94 3.15 -15.95
C ARG A 181 -27.78 2.62 -17.39
N GLN A 182 -27.92 1.31 -17.64
CA GLN A 182 -27.82 0.72 -18.98
C GLN A 182 -29.17 0.63 -19.73
N GLY A 183 -30.31 0.70 -19.02
CA GLY A 183 -31.66 0.67 -19.61
C GLY A 183 -32.35 2.03 -19.74
N ASN A 184 -31.69 3.11 -19.29
CA ASN A 184 -32.26 4.45 -19.21
C ASN A 184 -31.51 5.49 -20.08
N PRO A 185 -31.63 5.41 -21.42
CA PRO A 185 -30.99 6.34 -22.34
C PRO A 185 -31.52 7.79 -22.21
N GLN A 186 -32.68 7.97 -21.58
CA GLN A 186 -33.36 9.27 -21.44
C GLN A 186 -33.07 9.99 -20.11
N LYS A 187 -32.30 9.38 -19.19
CA LYS A 187 -32.01 9.88 -17.84
C LYS A 187 -33.27 10.25 -17.02
N LYS A 188 -34.43 9.66 -17.30
CA LYS A 188 -35.66 9.87 -16.53
C LYS A 188 -35.85 8.73 -15.54
N ILE A 189 -36.04 9.06 -14.27
CA ILE A 189 -36.10 8.09 -13.18
C ILE A 189 -37.51 7.51 -13.09
N ASN A 190 -37.66 6.22 -13.39
CA ASN A 190 -38.83 5.42 -13.00
C ASN A 190 -38.41 4.53 -11.81
N GLU A 191 -38.35 5.11 -10.62
CA GLU A 191 -37.95 4.39 -9.40
C GLU A 191 -39.10 3.50 -8.91
N ILE A 192 -39.03 2.21 -9.22
CA ILE A 192 -39.88 1.20 -8.58
C ILE A 192 -39.16 0.77 -7.29
N VAL A 193 -39.72 1.17 -6.14
CA VAL A 193 -39.09 0.99 -4.82
C VAL A 193 -39.25 -0.45 -4.30
N THR A 194 -40.40 -1.08 -4.57
CA THR A 194 -40.76 -2.42 -4.09
C THR A 194 -41.76 -3.10 -5.05
N ALA A 195 -41.66 -4.42 -5.21
CA ALA A 195 -42.59 -5.28 -5.91
C ALA A 195 -42.92 -6.55 -5.09
N TYR A 196 -44.03 -7.20 -5.39
CA TYR A 196 -44.56 -8.33 -4.63
C TYR A 196 -44.97 -9.47 -5.56
N ASP A 197 -44.68 -10.70 -5.16
CA ASP A 197 -45.16 -11.93 -5.80
C ASP A 197 -45.94 -12.78 -4.81
N PHE A 198 -47.13 -13.19 -5.24
CA PHE A 198 -48.13 -13.94 -4.49
C PHE A 198 -48.44 -15.31 -5.11
N LEU A 199 -47.69 -15.76 -6.12
CA LEU A 199 -48.03 -16.96 -6.93
C LEU A 199 -48.22 -18.23 -6.08
N ASN A 200 -47.58 -18.33 -4.92
CA ASN A 200 -47.70 -19.48 -4.01
C ASN A 200 -48.63 -19.25 -2.81
N THR A 201 -49.32 -18.10 -2.76
CA THR A 201 -50.31 -17.79 -1.73
C THR A 201 -51.64 -18.47 -2.04
N ASN A 202 -52.26 -19.12 -1.05
CA ASN A 202 -53.60 -19.72 -1.15
C ASN A 202 -54.47 -19.27 0.02
N GLU A 203 -55.65 -19.84 0.25
CA GLU A 203 -56.55 -19.38 1.34
C GLU A 203 -56.06 -19.73 2.76
N ASN A 204 -55.18 -20.73 2.89
CA ASN A 204 -54.74 -21.27 4.18
C ASN A 204 -53.29 -20.91 4.52
N SER A 205 -52.53 -20.37 3.57
CA SER A 205 -51.11 -20.06 3.71
C SER A 205 -50.72 -18.82 2.88
N LEU A 206 -50.18 -17.81 3.57
CA LEU A 206 -49.60 -16.62 2.95
C LEU A 206 -48.15 -16.91 2.58
N ASN A 207 -47.87 -17.07 1.29
CA ASN A 207 -46.52 -17.22 0.77
C ASN A 207 -46.23 -16.10 -0.22
N MET A 208 -45.50 -15.09 0.27
CA MET A 208 -45.22 -13.88 -0.47
C MET A 208 -43.72 -13.65 -0.59
N ILE A 209 -43.28 -13.26 -1.78
CA ILE A 209 -41.90 -12.84 -2.04
C ILE A 209 -41.91 -11.32 -2.26
N ILE A 210 -41.15 -10.59 -1.43
CA ILE A 210 -40.96 -9.15 -1.60
C ILE A 210 -39.65 -8.92 -2.34
N TRP A 211 -39.70 -8.21 -3.45
CA TRP A 211 -38.53 -7.63 -4.07
C TRP A 211 -38.48 -6.15 -3.74
N TYR A 212 -37.34 -5.67 -3.26
CA TYR A 212 -37.15 -4.27 -2.92
C TYR A 212 -35.78 -3.83 -3.39
N ASN A 213 -35.68 -2.57 -3.83
CA ASN A 213 -34.41 -2.03 -4.29
C ASN A 213 -33.59 -1.58 -3.08
N ALA A 214 -32.60 -2.40 -2.69
CA ALA A 214 -31.67 -2.10 -1.60
C ALA A 214 -30.29 -1.64 -2.07
N THR A 215 -30.10 -1.50 -3.38
CA THR A 215 -28.77 -1.54 -3.97
C THR A 215 -28.31 -0.13 -4.37
N TYR A 216 -27.35 0.43 -3.62
CA TYR A 216 -26.16 0.97 -4.30
C TYR A 216 -25.25 -0.24 -4.56
N LYS A 217 -24.55 -0.25 -5.72
CA LYS A 217 -23.45 -1.14 -6.14
C LYS A 217 -23.10 -2.26 -5.15
N ASN A 218 -22.95 -3.52 -5.58
CA ASN A 218 -22.49 -4.72 -4.83
C ASN A 218 -21.23 -4.51 -3.94
N ASP A 219 -21.29 -3.61 -2.97
CA ASP A 219 -20.27 -3.24 -2.00
C ASP A 219 -20.80 -3.73 -0.67
N SER A 220 -20.09 -4.68 -0.07
CA SER A 220 -20.36 -5.16 1.29
C SER A 220 -19.47 -4.45 2.31
N ARG A 221 -18.92 -3.30 1.92
CA ARG A 221 -18.40 -2.33 2.87
C ARG A 221 -19.55 -1.52 3.46
N ASN A 222 -19.35 -1.07 4.69
CA ASN A 222 -20.28 -0.28 5.51
C ASN A 222 -20.54 1.14 4.94
N VAL A 223 -20.96 1.24 3.69
CA VAL A 223 -21.63 2.43 3.16
C VAL A 223 -23.03 2.44 3.78
N PRO A 224 -23.56 3.60 4.23
CA PRO A 224 -24.90 3.65 4.80
C PRO A 224 -25.92 3.08 3.82
N THR A 225 -26.51 1.95 4.21
CA THR A 225 -27.66 1.36 3.52
C THR A 225 -28.73 2.43 3.38
N ALA A 226 -29.25 2.63 2.18
CA ALA A 226 -30.49 3.37 2.02
C ALA A 226 -31.53 2.70 2.93
N LEU A 227 -32.20 3.46 3.79
CA LEU A 227 -33.26 2.94 4.67
C LEU A 227 -34.39 2.36 3.80
N VAL A 228 -34.35 1.08 3.48
CA VAL A 228 -35.43 0.41 2.78
C VAL A 228 -36.43 -0.10 3.79
N ARG A 229 -37.60 0.54 3.84
CA ARG A 229 -38.64 0.25 4.84
C ARG A 229 -39.45 -1.01 4.53
N VAL A 230 -38.77 -2.14 4.30
CA VAL A 230 -39.34 -3.48 4.00
C VAL A 230 -40.45 -3.91 4.98
N PRO A 231 -40.38 -3.60 6.29
CA PRO A 231 -41.44 -3.95 7.22
C PRO A 231 -42.80 -3.32 6.93
N ARG A 232 -42.83 -2.10 6.36
CA ARG A 232 -44.09 -1.42 6.04
C ARG A 232 -44.77 -2.05 4.82
N SER A 233 -43.97 -2.37 3.82
CA SER A 233 -44.43 -3.12 2.64
C SER A 233 -44.98 -4.48 3.02
N LEU A 234 -44.29 -5.22 3.91
CA LEU A 234 -44.77 -6.50 4.43
C LEU A 234 -46.11 -6.34 5.17
N ASN A 235 -46.20 -5.39 6.12
CA ASN A 235 -47.41 -5.17 6.90
C ASN A 235 -48.62 -4.79 6.02
N MET A 236 -48.41 -3.94 5.01
CA MET A 236 -49.45 -3.55 4.07
C MET A 236 -50.01 -4.77 3.32
N VAL A 237 -49.11 -5.64 2.85
CA VAL A 237 -49.47 -6.82 2.08
C VAL A 237 -50.14 -7.90 2.95
N SER A 238 -49.59 -8.20 4.13
CA SER A 238 -50.19 -9.17 5.04
C SER A 238 -51.59 -8.74 5.50
N ASN A 239 -51.80 -7.44 5.71
CA ASN A 239 -53.14 -6.90 6.00
C ASN A 239 -54.10 -7.03 4.82
N ALA A 240 -53.65 -6.74 3.60
CA ALA A 240 -54.48 -6.90 2.41
C ALA A 240 -54.94 -8.35 2.22
N TYR A 241 -54.05 -9.32 2.43
CA TYR A 241 -54.38 -10.75 2.37
C TYR A 241 -55.36 -11.18 3.48
N LEU A 242 -55.18 -10.71 4.72
CA LEU A 242 -56.12 -11.03 5.81
C LEU A 242 -57.50 -10.41 5.60
N GLN A 243 -57.57 -9.19 5.07
CA GLN A 243 -58.83 -8.55 4.72
C GLN A 243 -59.54 -9.28 3.58
N PHE A 244 -58.78 -9.83 2.64
CA PHE A 244 -59.32 -10.67 1.56
C PHE A 244 -59.98 -11.95 2.12
N LEU A 245 -59.32 -12.64 3.06
CA LEU A 245 -59.84 -13.92 3.58
C LEU A 245 -60.93 -13.78 4.66
N LYS A 246 -60.79 -12.83 5.58
CA LYS A 246 -61.65 -12.70 6.76
C LYS A 246 -62.59 -11.49 6.71
N GLY A 247 -62.62 -10.78 5.58
CA GLY A 247 -63.43 -9.58 5.38
C GLY A 247 -62.75 -8.31 5.92
N ALA A 248 -63.30 -7.15 5.56
CA ALA A 248 -62.70 -5.82 5.77
C ALA A 248 -62.37 -5.47 7.23
N ASN A 249 -62.94 -6.21 8.20
CA ASN A 249 -62.72 -6.00 9.63
C ASN A 249 -61.50 -6.74 10.18
N ALA A 250 -60.96 -7.72 9.45
CA ALA A 250 -59.79 -8.46 9.87
C ALA A 250 -58.51 -7.67 9.57
N LYS A 251 -57.78 -7.28 10.62
CA LYS A 251 -56.50 -6.58 10.48
C LYS A 251 -55.43 -7.33 11.27
N MET A 252 -54.31 -7.64 10.62
CA MET A 252 -53.07 -7.95 11.31
C MET A 252 -52.54 -6.65 11.89
N GLN A 253 -52.56 -6.52 13.21
CA GLN A 253 -51.72 -5.53 13.87
C GLN A 253 -50.28 -6.07 13.88
N LEU A 254 -49.61 -6.03 12.73
CA LEU A 254 -48.16 -6.12 12.65
C LEU A 254 -47.60 -4.80 13.17
N GLU A 255 -47.70 -4.64 14.48
CA GLU A 255 -47.47 -3.38 15.19
C GLU A 255 -45.96 -3.10 15.39
N TYR A 256 -45.10 -4.12 15.26
CA TYR A 256 -43.70 -4.05 15.74
C TYR A 256 -42.62 -4.63 14.83
N VAL A 257 -42.78 -4.66 13.51
CA VAL A 257 -41.58 -4.82 12.66
C VAL A 257 -40.99 -3.44 12.42
N LYS A 258 -40.24 -3.00 13.43
CA LYS A 258 -39.44 -1.78 13.39
C LYS A 258 -38.03 -2.20 12.99
N GLU A 259 -37.43 -1.53 12.01
CA GLU A 259 -35.98 -1.61 11.87
C GLU A 259 -35.34 -1.12 13.17
N MET A 260 -34.29 -1.80 13.62
CA MET A 260 -33.60 -1.46 14.86
C MET A 260 -33.28 0.06 14.85
N PRO A 261 -33.74 0.84 15.84
CA PRO A 261 -33.50 2.28 15.85
C PRO A 261 -31.99 2.55 15.82
N GLN A 262 -31.53 3.27 14.81
CA GLN A 262 -30.14 3.67 14.70
C GLN A 262 -29.93 5.02 15.42
N PRO A 263 -28.80 5.21 16.13
CA PRO A 263 -28.50 6.47 16.77
C PRO A 263 -28.41 7.60 15.73
N GLY A 264 -28.97 8.77 16.04
CA GLY A 264 -28.87 9.95 15.20
C GLY A 264 -27.41 10.45 15.14
N LYS A 265 -26.88 10.65 13.93
CA LYS A 265 -25.46 10.97 13.71
C LYS A 265 -25.30 12.27 12.92
N LYS A 266 -24.26 13.03 13.26
CA LYS A 266 -23.80 14.17 12.44
C LYS A 266 -22.95 13.61 11.30
N LEU A 267 -23.18 14.08 10.08
CA LEU A 267 -22.30 13.79 8.95
C LEU A 267 -20.93 14.41 9.23
N SER A 268 -19.95 13.60 9.62
CA SER A 268 -18.55 14.01 9.75
C SER A 268 -17.73 13.28 8.70
N LEU A 269 -17.22 14.01 7.71
CA LEU A 269 -16.28 13.48 6.75
C LEU A 269 -14.88 13.58 7.36
N ASP A 270 -14.27 12.46 7.73
CA ASP A 270 -12.88 12.43 8.18
C ASP A 270 -11.97 12.19 6.98
N PHE A 271 -11.38 13.26 6.43
CA PHE A 271 -10.54 13.19 5.24
C PHE A 271 -9.25 12.41 5.49
N ALA A 272 -8.75 12.43 6.72
CA ALA A 272 -7.58 11.66 7.10
C ALA A 272 -7.88 10.16 7.12
N SER A 273 -9.11 9.75 7.40
CA SER A 273 -9.54 8.35 7.26
C SER A 273 -9.99 8.01 5.84
N LEU A 274 -10.50 8.96 5.06
CA LEU A 274 -10.99 8.69 3.70
C LEU A 274 -9.85 8.59 2.66
N LEU A 275 -8.86 9.47 2.76
CA LEU A 275 -7.72 9.55 1.82
C LEU A 275 -6.38 9.17 2.48
N GLY A 276 -6.39 8.89 3.78
CA GLY A 276 -5.18 8.60 4.55
C GLY A 276 -4.36 7.45 4.00
N ALA A 277 -5.00 6.39 3.53
CA ALA A 277 -4.29 5.23 2.99
C ALA A 277 -3.29 5.59 1.89
N LEU A 278 -3.67 6.46 0.94
CA LEU A 278 -2.78 6.89 -0.14
C LEU A 278 -1.67 7.82 0.36
N PHE A 279 -2.05 8.85 1.12
CA PHE A 279 -1.11 9.88 1.59
C PHE A 279 -0.09 9.33 2.59
N PHE A 280 -0.55 8.54 3.57
CA PHE A 280 0.32 7.90 4.56
C PHE A 280 1.22 6.86 3.91
N LYS A 281 0.74 6.16 2.87
CA LYS A 281 1.59 5.27 2.09
C LYS A 281 2.77 6.00 1.48
N TRP A 282 2.54 7.13 0.78
CA TRP A 282 3.63 7.93 0.22
C TRP A 282 4.62 8.40 1.29
N VAL A 283 4.13 8.85 2.44
CA VAL A 283 4.99 9.24 3.57
C VAL A 283 5.89 8.09 4.03
N ILE A 284 5.34 6.90 4.22
CA ILE A 284 6.09 5.75 4.71
C ILE A 284 7.07 5.24 3.64
N GLU A 285 6.65 5.19 2.38
CA GLU A 285 7.44 4.67 1.27
C GLU A 285 8.56 5.64 0.84
N LEU A 286 8.50 6.93 1.19
CA LEU A 286 9.53 7.95 0.92
C LEU A 286 10.92 7.64 1.52
N LEU A 287 11.00 6.77 2.54
CA LEU A 287 12.29 6.30 3.06
C LEU A 287 13.01 5.35 2.09
N PHE A 288 12.27 4.64 1.22
CA PHE A 288 12.84 3.64 0.31
C PHE A 288 13.86 4.26 -0.67
N PRO A 289 13.53 5.34 -1.42
CA PRO A 289 14.50 5.98 -2.31
C PRO A 289 15.74 6.49 -1.58
N VAL A 290 15.61 6.92 -0.32
CA VAL A 290 16.74 7.42 0.47
C VAL A 290 17.71 6.32 0.83
N ILE A 291 17.21 5.18 1.32
CA ILE A 291 18.03 4.00 1.61
C ILE A 291 18.68 3.48 0.32
N LEU A 292 17.89 3.36 -0.76
CA LEU A 292 18.38 2.91 -2.06
C LEU A 292 19.49 3.81 -2.62
N THR A 293 19.29 5.13 -2.59
CA THR A 293 20.27 6.12 -3.08
C THR A 293 21.57 6.03 -2.28
N TYR A 294 21.49 5.84 -0.96
CA TYR A 294 22.67 5.65 -0.12
C TYR A 294 23.46 4.40 -0.51
N LEU A 295 22.78 3.25 -0.64
CA LEU A 295 23.43 1.99 -0.99
C LEU A 295 24.05 2.03 -2.39
N VAL A 296 23.35 2.63 -3.35
CA VAL A 296 23.87 2.78 -4.73
C VAL A 296 25.02 3.79 -4.77
N TYR A 297 24.98 4.85 -3.96
CA TYR A 297 26.10 5.79 -3.84
C TYR A 297 27.35 5.11 -3.29
N GLU A 298 27.19 4.29 -2.25
CA GLU A 298 28.27 3.52 -1.67
C GLU A 298 28.89 2.54 -2.68
N LYS A 299 28.06 1.94 -3.53
CA LYS A 299 28.50 1.05 -4.61
C LYS A 299 29.17 1.81 -5.75
N GLN A 300 28.62 2.94 -6.18
CA GLN A 300 29.15 3.76 -7.28
C GLN A 300 30.55 4.30 -6.95
N GLU A 301 30.73 4.83 -5.74
CA GLU A 301 32.01 5.35 -5.25
C GLU A 301 32.96 4.23 -4.75
N LYS A 302 32.53 2.96 -4.84
CA LYS A 302 33.31 1.78 -4.42
C LYS A 302 33.78 1.82 -2.96
N LEU A 303 33.09 2.61 -2.13
CA LEU A 303 33.44 2.82 -0.73
C LEU A 303 33.41 1.50 0.06
N LYS A 304 32.48 0.59 -0.25
CA LYS A 304 32.45 -0.75 0.37
C LYS A 304 33.76 -1.51 0.17
N ILE A 305 34.36 -1.45 -1.02
CA ILE A 305 35.62 -2.14 -1.30
C ILE A 305 36.77 -1.45 -0.58
N MET A 306 36.80 -0.11 -0.57
CA MET A 306 37.78 0.62 0.23
C MET A 306 37.69 0.25 1.70
N MET A 307 36.50 0.13 2.28
CA MET A 307 36.33 -0.29 3.67
C MET A 307 36.78 -1.73 3.92
N LYS A 308 36.63 -2.63 2.94
CA LYS A 308 37.23 -3.99 3.00
C LYS A 308 38.76 -3.94 3.04
N MET A 309 39.39 -3.04 2.29
CA MET A 309 40.84 -2.81 2.35
C MET A 309 41.31 -2.28 3.72
N HIS A 310 40.41 -1.66 4.48
CA HIS A 310 40.67 -1.23 5.86
C HIS A 310 40.31 -2.33 6.90
N GLY A 311 40.03 -3.56 6.45
CA GLY A 311 39.77 -4.71 7.33
C GLY A 311 38.30 -4.94 7.72
N LEU A 312 37.34 -4.27 7.06
CA LEU A 312 35.91 -4.52 7.31
C LEU A 312 35.46 -5.85 6.66
N GLY A 313 34.91 -6.75 7.49
CA GLY A 313 34.30 -7.99 7.00
C GLY A 313 32.91 -7.76 6.39
N ASP A 314 32.50 -8.67 5.48
CA ASP A 314 31.19 -8.60 4.82
C ASP A 314 30.00 -8.76 5.79
N GLY A 315 30.12 -9.66 6.78
CA GLY A 315 29.08 -9.87 7.79
C GLY A 315 28.85 -8.63 8.67
N PRO A 316 29.90 -8.09 9.33
CA PRO A 316 29.79 -6.85 10.10
C PRO A 316 29.21 -5.69 9.30
N TYR A 317 29.65 -5.50 8.04
CA TYR A 317 29.10 -4.46 7.17
C TYR A 317 27.57 -4.55 7.03
N TRP A 318 27.05 -5.74 6.75
CA TRP A 318 25.60 -5.97 6.60
C TRP A 318 24.84 -5.71 7.90
N ILE A 319 25.32 -6.24 9.03
CA ILE A 319 24.68 -6.07 10.35
C ILE A 319 24.63 -4.59 10.73
N ILE A 320 25.75 -3.88 10.61
CA ILE A 320 25.82 -2.47 11.01
C ILE A 320 25.00 -1.59 10.05
N SER A 321 25.07 -1.84 8.74
CA SER A 321 24.27 -1.11 7.75
C SER A 321 22.77 -1.31 7.97
N TYR A 322 22.36 -2.56 8.21
CA TYR A 322 20.96 -2.89 8.50
C TYR A 322 20.48 -2.21 9.79
N ALA A 323 21.25 -2.33 10.88
CA ALA A 323 20.92 -1.70 12.16
C ALA A 323 20.84 -0.16 12.07
N TYR A 324 21.72 0.45 11.27
CA TYR A 324 21.70 1.89 11.01
C TYR A 324 20.41 2.32 10.30
N PHE A 325 20.04 1.66 9.20
CA PHE A 325 18.79 1.99 8.49
C PHE A 325 17.55 1.69 9.32
N PHE A 326 17.56 0.58 10.07
CA PHE A 326 16.48 0.24 11.00
C PHE A 326 16.29 1.34 12.04
N SER A 327 17.38 1.84 12.64
CA SER A 327 17.32 2.93 13.63
C SER A 327 16.72 4.21 13.06
N ILE A 328 17.13 4.60 11.84
CA ILE A 328 16.58 5.79 11.17
C ILE A 328 15.09 5.62 10.86
N SER A 329 14.70 4.47 10.32
CA SER A 329 13.31 4.19 9.96
C SER A 329 12.40 4.13 11.18
N VAL A 330 12.85 3.54 12.29
CA VAL A 330 12.10 3.53 13.56
C VAL A 330 11.87 4.95 14.08
N ILE A 331 12.91 5.80 14.10
CA ILE A 331 12.78 7.20 14.53
C ILE A 331 11.80 7.95 13.62
N TYR A 332 11.90 7.76 12.31
CA TYR A 332 11.02 8.42 11.34
C TYR A 332 9.54 8.05 11.54
N ILE A 333 9.24 6.74 11.65
CA ILE A 333 7.86 6.27 11.84
C ILE A 333 7.34 6.65 13.23
N PHE A 334 8.18 6.59 14.26
CA PHE A 334 7.81 7.05 15.59
C PHE A 334 7.38 8.52 15.58
N LEU A 335 8.19 9.40 14.97
CA LEU A 335 7.83 10.81 14.80
C LEU A 335 6.53 10.97 14.01
N PHE A 336 6.35 10.23 12.92
CA PHE A 336 5.15 10.28 12.11
C PHE A 336 3.87 9.93 12.90
N VAL A 337 3.90 8.83 13.67
CA VAL A 337 2.76 8.40 14.50
C VAL A 337 2.51 9.39 15.65
N VAL A 338 3.56 9.87 16.31
CA VAL A 338 3.44 10.87 17.40
C VAL A 338 2.85 12.18 16.87
N PHE A 339 3.37 12.72 15.78
CA PHE A 339 2.84 13.95 15.18
C PHE A 339 1.40 13.76 14.71
N GLY A 340 1.09 12.68 14.00
CA GLY A 340 -0.27 12.37 13.56
C GLY A 340 -1.25 12.26 14.74
N SER A 341 -0.81 11.65 15.84
CA SER A 341 -1.61 11.56 17.07
C SER A 341 -1.74 12.91 17.78
N VAL A 342 -0.67 13.70 17.97
CA VAL A 342 -0.74 15.02 18.63
C VAL A 342 -1.68 15.96 17.89
N ILE A 343 -1.60 15.97 16.56
CA ILE A 343 -2.44 16.78 15.67
C ILE A 343 -3.93 16.42 15.76
N GLY A 344 -4.27 15.20 16.17
CA GLY A 344 -5.65 14.78 16.34
C GLY A 344 -6.25 13.99 15.18
N LEU A 345 -5.42 13.42 14.31
CA LEU A 345 -5.89 12.55 13.24
C LEU A 345 -6.48 11.26 13.84
N LYS A 346 -7.77 11.00 13.58
CA LYS A 346 -8.48 9.86 14.15
C LYS A 346 -7.93 8.52 13.67
N PHE A 347 -7.32 8.49 12.48
CA PHE A 347 -6.57 7.34 11.97
C PHE A 347 -5.57 6.77 13.00
N PHE A 348 -4.75 7.64 13.63
CA PHE A 348 -3.74 7.19 14.60
C PHE A 348 -4.32 6.99 16.00
N ARG A 349 -5.34 7.79 16.38
CA ARG A 349 -5.90 7.78 17.75
C ARG A 349 -6.93 6.69 18.02
N LEU A 350 -7.73 6.31 17.01
CA LEU A 350 -8.83 5.35 17.21
C LEU A 350 -8.39 3.89 17.10
N ASN A 351 -7.35 3.62 16.31
CA ASN A 351 -6.78 2.28 16.14
C ASN A 351 -5.78 1.96 17.25
N ASP A 352 -5.70 0.70 17.68
CA ASP A 352 -4.76 0.29 18.73
C ASP A 352 -3.29 0.55 18.32
N TYR A 353 -2.55 1.31 19.14
CA TYR A 353 -1.14 1.61 18.89
C TYR A 353 -0.25 0.36 18.80
N SER A 354 -0.60 -0.71 19.51
CA SER A 354 0.16 -1.96 19.48
C SER A 354 0.11 -2.65 18.11
N ILE A 355 -1.04 -2.60 17.42
CA ILE A 355 -1.18 -3.18 16.08
C ILE A 355 -0.43 -2.32 15.08
N GLN A 356 -0.53 -0.99 15.20
CA GLN A 356 0.22 -0.06 14.38
C GLN A 356 1.74 -0.29 14.53
N LEU A 357 2.23 -0.49 15.76
CA LEU A 357 3.64 -0.77 16.04
C LEU A 357 4.10 -2.05 15.33
N VAL A 358 3.36 -3.15 15.45
CA VAL A 358 3.70 -4.43 14.80
C VAL A 358 3.67 -4.30 13.28
N PHE A 359 2.64 -3.66 12.73
CA PHE A 359 2.52 -3.41 11.29
C PHE A 359 3.70 -2.63 10.74
N TYR A 360 4.03 -1.48 11.35
CA TYR A 360 5.16 -0.67 10.90
C TYR A 360 6.50 -1.35 11.13
N PHE A 361 6.67 -2.09 12.23
CA PHE A 361 7.90 -2.86 12.48
C PHE A 361 8.15 -3.86 11.35
N ILE A 362 7.16 -4.67 10.97
CA ILE A 362 7.32 -5.64 9.87
C ILE A 362 7.60 -4.91 8.56
N TYR A 363 6.86 -3.84 8.26
CA TYR A 363 7.03 -3.10 7.02
C TYR A 363 8.40 -2.41 6.91
N ILE A 364 8.93 -1.81 7.98
CA ILE A 364 10.27 -1.20 8.00
C ILE A 364 11.33 -2.24 7.60
N ASN A 365 11.25 -3.44 8.20
CA ASN A 365 12.20 -4.51 7.90
C ASN A 365 12.09 -4.99 6.45
N LEU A 366 10.86 -5.10 5.92
CA LEU A 366 10.59 -5.43 4.52
C LEU A 366 11.12 -4.36 3.55
N GLN A 367 10.90 -3.09 3.85
CA GLN A 367 11.36 -1.94 3.05
C GLN A 367 12.89 -1.91 2.96
N ILE A 368 13.58 -2.17 4.07
CA ILE A 368 15.05 -2.26 4.10
C ILE A 368 15.52 -3.44 3.24
N ALA A 369 14.92 -4.63 3.39
CA ALA A 369 15.27 -5.80 2.58
C ALA A 369 15.09 -5.55 1.07
N LEU A 370 13.99 -4.91 0.69
CA LEU A 370 13.72 -4.51 -0.69
C LEU A 370 14.76 -3.51 -1.21
N ALA A 371 15.18 -2.54 -0.39
CA ALA A 371 16.19 -1.55 -0.78
C ALA A 371 17.57 -2.20 -1.01
N PHE A 372 17.98 -3.15 -0.16
CA PHE A 372 19.20 -3.94 -0.37
C PHE A 372 19.13 -4.76 -1.66
N LEU A 373 18.00 -5.41 -1.92
CA LEU A 373 17.78 -6.16 -3.15
C LEU A 373 17.86 -5.23 -4.38
N ALA A 374 17.13 -4.11 -4.37
CA ALA A 374 17.11 -3.16 -5.48
C ALA A 374 18.49 -2.53 -5.76
N ALA A 375 19.30 -2.29 -4.72
CA ALA A 375 20.66 -1.75 -4.88
C ALA A 375 21.59 -2.66 -5.72
N THR A 376 21.31 -3.97 -5.78
CA THR A 376 22.06 -4.90 -6.64
C THR A 376 21.87 -4.61 -8.13
N ALA A 377 20.68 -4.14 -8.53
CA ALA A 377 20.30 -3.90 -9.93
C ALA A 377 20.82 -2.55 -10.48
N PHE A 378 21.14 -1.60 -9.60
CA PHE A 378 21.58 -0.26 -10.02
C PHE A 378 23.08 -0.06 -9.88
N SER A 379 23.66 0.69 -10.82
CA SER A 379 25.06 1.11 -10.80
C SER A 379 25.22 2.63 -10.70
N ASN A 380 24.21 3.40 -11.13
CA ASN A 380 24.23 4.86 -11.12
C ASN A 380 23.21 5.40 -10.10
N VAL A 381 23.65 6.36 -9.28
CA VAL A 381 22.82 6.97 -8.23
C VAL A 381 21.63 7.72 -8.81
N LYS A 382 21.85 8.51 -9.87
CA LYS A 382 20.78 9.34 -10.49
C LYS A 382 19.63 8.48 -11.03
N THR A 383 19.94 7.35 -11.65
CA THR A 383 18.92 6.44 -12.18
C THR A 383 18.18 5.71 -11.06
N ALA A 384 18.90 5.27 -10.01
CA ALA A 384 18.29 4.64 -8.85
C ALA A 384 17.36 5.60 -8.10
N GLN A 385 17.76 6.86 -7.96
CA GLN A 385 16.95 7.90 -7.34
C GLN A 385 15.67 8.17 -8.13
N ALA A 386 15.78 8.39 -9.45
CA ALA A 386 14.62 8.64 -10.30
C ALA A 386 13.63 7.46 -10.29
N LEU A 387 14.12 6.24 -10.49
CA LEU A 387 13.28 5.03 -10.47
C LEU A 387 12.71 4.73 -9.08
N GLY A 388 13.45 5.04 -8.01
CA GLY A 388 12.94 4.94 -6.64
C GLY A 388 11.75 5.86 -6.40
N TYR A 389 11.82 7.13 -6.81
CA TYR A 389 10.66 8.04 -6.69
C TYR A 389 9.50 7.64 -7.62
N ILE A 390 9.79 7.21 -8.85
CA ILE A 390 8.77 6.69 -9.77
C ILE A 390 8.07 5.48 -9.14
N TYR A 391 8.81 4.59 -8.48
CA TYR A 391 8.25 3.47 -7.74
C TYR A 391 7.31 3.96 -6.63
N VAL A 392 7.75 4.87 -5.75
CA VAL A 392 6.91 5.40 -4.64
C VAL A 392 5.61 6.03 -5.15
N PHE A 393 5.69 6.97 -6.10
CA PHE A 393 4.51 7.68 -6.58
C PHE A 393 3.64 6.79 -7.47
N GLY A 394 4.26 6.06 -8.39
CA GLY A 394 3.57 5.17 -9.33
C GLY A 394 2.88 4.02 -8.62
N SER A 395 3.55 3.34 -7.70
CA SER A 395 2.94 2.27 -6.90
C SER A 395 1.82 2.81 -6.01
N GLY A 396 1.92 4.04 -5.51
CA GLY A 396 0.87 4.69 -4.72
C GLY A 396 -0.39 4.98 -5.53
N LEU A 397 -0.24 5.58 -6.70
CA LEU A 397 -1.37 5.85 -7.61
C LEU A 397 -2.00 4.55 -8.10
N LEU A 398 -1.20 3.54 -8.48
CA LEU A 398 -1.73 2.25 -8.90
C LEU A 398 -2.49 1.56 -7.76
N ALA A 399 -1.99 1.69 -6.52
CA ALA A 399 -2.67 1.14 -5.36
C ALA A 399 -4.00 1.87 -5.09
N GLY A 400 -4.00 3.21 -5.08
CA GLY A 400 -5.18 4.01 -4.78
C GLY A 400 -6.29 3.94 -5.84
N PHE A 401 -5.95 3.85 -7.12
CA PHE A 401 -6.96 3.86 -8.20
C PHE A 401 -7.34 2.46 -8.70
N LEU A 402 -6.37 1.56 -8.84
CA LEU A 402 -6.59 0.23 -9.43
C LEU A 402 -6.73 -0.85 -8.36
N PHE A 403 -5.80 -0.93 -7.41
CA PHE A 403 -5.87 -1.96 -6.37
C PHE A 403 -7.04 -1.73 -5.41
N GLN A 404 -7.31 -0.49 -5.00
CA GLN A 404 -8.49 -0.14 -4.20
C GLN A 404 -9.78 -0.61 -4.88
N PHE A 405 -9.91 -0.39 -6.19
CA PHE A 405 -11.07 -0.84 -6.97
C PHE A 405 -11.27 -2.36 -6.87
N PHE A 406 -10.20 -3.15 -6.97
CA PHE A 406 -10.26 -4.61 -6.81
C PHE A 406 -10.51 -5.06 -5.37
N LEU A 407 -10.09 -4.27 -4.38
CA LEU A 407 -10.41 -4.53 -2.97
C LEU A 407 -11.89 -4.24 -2.66
N GLU A 408 -12.51 -3.30 -3.37
CA GLU A 408 -13.94 -2.94 -3.23
C GLU A 408 -14.83 -3.99 -3.89
N ASP A 409 -14.37 -4.57 -5.00
CA ASP A 409 -15.12 -5.56 -5.73
C ASP A 409 -15.14 -6.94 -5.05
N LEU A 410 -16.28 -7.28 -4.44
CA LEU A 410 -16.51 -8.58 -3.79
C LEU A 410 -16.52 -9.76 -4.75
N SER A 411 -16.78 -9.51 -6.04
CA SER A 411 -16.78 -10.55 -7.07
C SER A 411 -15.36 -10.94 -7.48
N PHE A 412 -14.39 -10.10 -7.14
CA PHE A 412 -12.99 -10.33 -7.50
C PHE A 412 -12.37 -11.44 -6.62
N SER A 413 -11.65 -12.35 -7.27
CA SER A 413 -11.06 -13.51 -6.57
C SER A 413 -9.98 -13.06 -5.57
N ARG A 414 -10.14 -13.47 -4.31
CA ARG A 414 -9.16 -13.23 -3.23
C ARG A 414 -7.75 -13.74 -3.57
N HIS A 415 -7.64 -14.73 -4.44
CA HIS A 415 -6.35 -15.26 -4.89
C HIS A 415 -5.55 -14.21 -5.68
N TRP A 416 -6.20 -13.47 -6.58
CA TRP A 416 -5.54 -12.43 -7.37
C TRP A 416 -5.14 -11.22 -6.53
N ILE A 417 -5.95 -10.88 -5.52
CA ILE A 417 -5.59 -9.86 -4.52
C ILE A 417 -4.29 -10.26 -3.82
N ARG A 418 -4.19 -11.52 -3.36
CA ARG A 418 -2.98 -12.05 -2.72
C ARG A 418 -1.75 -12.00 -3.62
N VAL A 419 -1.90 -12.24 -4.93
CA VAL A 419 -0.79 -12.16 -5.89
C VAL A 419 -0.30 -10.73 -6.05
N MET A 420 -1.22 -9.75 -6.09
CA MET A 420 -0.84 -8.34 -6.14
C MET A 420 -0.14 -7.88 -4.85
N GLU A 421 -0.58 -8.39 -3.70
CA GLU A 421 0.04 -8.11 -2.39
C GLU A 421 1.52 -8.56 -2.29
N ILE A 422 1.98 -9.46 -3.17
CA ILE A 422 3.40 -9.88 -3.24
C ILE A 422 4.34 -8.69 -3.51
N LEU A 423 3.81 -7.62 -4.11
CA LEU A 423 4.54 -6.37 -4.23
C LEU A 423 4.44 -5.60 -2.89
N PRO A 424 5.57 -5.34 -2.17
CA PRO A 424 5.53 -4.74 -0.84
C PRO A 424 4.76 -3.42 -0.74
N ALA A 425 4.74 -2.65 -1.83
CA ALA A 425 3.98 -1.41 -1.94
C ALA A 425 2.46 -1.62 -1.86
N PHE A 426 1.92 -2.70 -2.42
CA PHE A 426 0.49 -3.02 -2.36
C PHE A 426 0.11 -3.63 -1.01
N ALA A 427 0.97 -4.44 -0.40
CA ALA A 427 0.78 -4.90 0.96
C ALA A 427 0.71 -3.72 1.97
N LEU A 428 1.60 -2.73 1.86
CA LEU A 428 1.53 -1.51 2.67
C LEU A 428 0.20 -0.80 2.51
N TYR A 429 -0.22 -0.58 1.26
CA TYR A 429 -1.47 0.10 0.97
C TYR A 429 -2.66 -0.67 1.55
N ARG A 430 -2.68 -2.01 1.43
CA ARG A 430 -3.75 -2.85 1.97
C ARG A 430 -3.91 -2.68 3.49
N GLY A 431 -2.80 -2.71 4.24
CA GLY A 431 -2.85 -2.54 5.69
C GLY A 431 -3.29 -1.14 6.11
N LEU A 432 -2.79 -0.10 5.42
CA LEU A 432 -3.22 1.29 5.66
C LEU A 432 -4.68 1.53 5.28
N TYR A 433 -5.16 0.84 4.24
CA TYR A 433 -6.56 0.85 3.84
C TYR A 433 -7.46 0.26 4.94
N GLU A 434 -7.09 -0.89 5.51
CA GLU A 434 -7.84 -1.50 6.62
C GLU A 434 -7.86 -0.59 7.85
N PHE A 435 -6.73 0.00 8.24
CA PHE A 435 -6.71 0.99 9.34
C PHE A 435 -7.60 2.20 9.05
N SER A 436 -7.65 2.65 7.79
CA SER A 436 -8.46 3.77 7.36
C SER A 436 -9.95 3.47 7.44
N ASP A 437 -10.37 2.29 6.95
CA ASP A 437 -11.77 1.85 6.97
C ASP A 437 -12.30 1.65 8.40
N TYR A 438 -11.50 1.02 9.27
CA TYR A 438 -11.86 0.86 10.69
C TYR A 438 -11.86 2.17 11.47
N ALA A 439 -10.95 3.10 11.18
CA ALA A 439 -10.97 4.43 11.80
C ALA A 439 -12.18 5.25 11.33
N PHE A 440 -12.52 5.19 10.05
CA PHE A 440 -13.69 5.86 9.49
C PHE A 440 -14.97 5.28 10.10
N THR A 441 -15.11 3.95 10.09
CA THR A 441 -16.26 3.25 10.66
C THR A 441 -16.38 3.48 12.16
N GLY A 442 -15.26 3.42 12.90
CA GLY A 442 -15.22 3.72 14.33
C GLY A 442 -15.66 5.15 14.65
N SER A 443 -15.13 6.14 13.91
CA SER A 443 -15.58 7.53 14.04
C SER A 443 -17.05 7.70 13.70
N TYR A 444 -17.56 7.01 12.69
CA TYR A 444 -18.95 7.09 12.26
C TYR A 444 -19.90 6.37 13.24
N MET A 445 -19.48 5.26 13.82
CA MET A 445 -20.26 4.49 14.79
C MET A 445 -20.12 4.99 16.23
N GLY A 446 -19.15 5.88 16.50
CA GLY A 446 -18.81 6.30 17.86
C GLY A 446 -18.15 5.18 18.66
N THR A 447 -17.54 4.22 17.99
CA THR A 447 -16.85 3.08 18.57
C THR A 447 -15.33 3.23 18.41
N SER A 448 -14.57 2.34 19.04
CA SER A 448 -13.14 2.25 18.78
C SER A 448 -12.85 1.83 17.34
N GLY A 449 -11.65 2.12 16.86
CA GLY A 449 -11.12 1.58 15.61
C GLY A 449 -10.68 0.12 15.76
N MET A 450 -9.73 -0.29 14.94
CA MET A 450 -9.25 -1.67 14.87
C MET A 450 -8.57 -2.13 16.16
N ARG A 451 -8.97 -3.31 16.64
CA ARG A 451 -8.41 -4.00 17.81
C ARG A 451 -7.88 -5.39 17.44
N TRP A 452 -7.10 -6.00 18.33
CA TRP A 452 -6.51 -7.33 18.11
C TRP A 452 -7.54 -8.43 17.87
N SER A 453 -8.73 -8.33 18.47
CA SER A 453 -9.85 -9.24 18.22
C SER A 453 -10.29 -9.23 16.76
N ASP A 454 -10.21 -8.07 16.10
CA ASP A 454 -10.73 -7.87 14.74
C ASP A 454 -9.83 -8.52 13.68
N LEU A 455 -8.58 -8.85 14.02
CA LEU A 455 -7.67 -9.61 13.16
C LEU A 455 -8.08 -11.08 13.00
N SER A 456 -8.95 -11.60 13.88
CA SER A 456 -9.48 -12.97 13.76
C SER A 456 -10.66 -13.07 12.80
N ASN A 457 -11.24 -11.94 12.40
CA ASN A 457 -12.39 -11.88 11.51
C ASN A 457 -11.99 -12.13 10.05
N SER A 458 -12.65 -13.07 9.37
CA SER A 458 -12.37 -13.46 7.98
C SER A 458 -12.78 -12.42 6.91
N ALA A 459 -13.47 -11.36 7.34
CA ALA A 459 -13.75 -10.18 6.52
C ALA A 459 -12.61 -9.15 6.52
N ASN A 460 -11.72 -9.20 7.53
CA ASN A 460 -10.59 -8.29 7.67
C ASN A 460 -9.36 -8.87 6.98
N GLY A 461 -8.72 -8.12 6.06
CA GLY A 461 -7.50 -8.57 5.38
C GLY A 461 -6.20 -8.31 6.15
N MET A 462 -6.26 -7.67 7.32
CA MET A 462 -5.07 -7.23 8.05
C MET A 462 -4.17 -8.39 8.48
N ARG A 463 -4.77 -9.52 8.88
CA ARG A 463 -4.01 -10.70 9.31
C ARG A 463 -3.23 -11.31 8.16
N GLU A 464 -3.86 -11.50 7.00
CA GLU A 464 -3.20 -12.06 5.82
C GLU A 464 -2.04 -11.17 5.37
N VAL A 465 -2.24 -9.85 5.33
CA VAL A 465 -1.22 -8.89 4.91
C VAL A 465 -0.02 -8.91 5.85
N LEU A 466 -0.24 -8.97 7.17
CA LEU A 466 0.85 -9.09 8.14
C LEU A 466 1.67 -10.36 7.94
N ILE A 467 1.01 -11.49 7.64
CA ILE A 467 1.68 -12.77 7.36
C ILE A 467 2.48 -12.69 6.06
N ILE A 468 1.89 -12.13 4.99
CA ILE A 468 2.54 -11.97 3.69
C ILE A 468 3.80 -11.11 3.82
N MET A 469 3.69 -9.92 4.43
CA MET A 469 4.85 -9.03 4.62
C MET A 469 5.96 -9.67 5.46
N PHE A 470 5.59 -10.46 6.47
CA PHE A 470 6.57 -11.17 7.30
C PHE A 470 7.30 -12.26 6.52
N ILE A 471 6.57 -13.05 5.72
CA ILE A 471 7.17 -14.08 4.85
C ILE A 471 8.06 -13.43 3.79
N GLU A 472 7.60 -12.36 3.14
CA GLU A 472 8.39 -11.61 2.17
C GLU A 472 9.67 -11.07 2.77
N TRP A 473 9.62 -10.53 3.98
CA TRP A 473 10.82 -10.07 4.68
C TRP A 473 11.83 -11.21 4.88
N LEU A 474 11.35 -12.37 5.35
CA LEU A 474 12.20 -13.55 5.56
C LEU A 474 12.79 -14.11 4.25
N LEU A 475 12.13 -13.90 3.11
CA LEU A 475 12.61 -14.37 1.80
C LEU A 475 13.52 -13.35 1.10
N LEU A 476 13.15 -12.07 1.11
CA LEU A 476 13.85 -11.02 0.39
C LEU A 476 15.20 -10.67 1.02
N LEU A 477 15.34 -10.73 2.36
CA LEU A 477 16.59 -10.37 3.02
C LEU A 477 17.73 -11.37 2.70
N PRO A 478 17.54 -12.71 2.81
CA PRO A 478 18.55 -13.67 2.37
C PRO A 478 18.82 -13.61 0.86
N LEU A 479 17.78 -13.39 0.04
CA LEU A 479 17.93 -13.23 -1.41
C LEU A 479 18.80 -12.01 -1.75
N ALA A 480 18.58 -10.88 -1.08
CA ALA A 480 19.38 -9.67 -1.23
C ALA A 480 20.85 -9.92 -0.85
N TYR A 481 21.09 -10.60 0.26
CA TYR A 481 22.43 -10.98 0.70
C TYR A 481 23.14 -11.88 -0.32
N TYR A 482 22.42 -12.88 -0.86
CA TYR A 482 22.95 -13.79 -1.87
C TYR A 482 23.32 -13.06 -3.17
N LEU A 483 22.45 -12.19 -3.69
CA LEU A 483 22.71 -11.45 -4.93
C LEU A 483 23.81 -10.38 -4.77
N ASP A 484 23.90 -9.73 -3.61
CA ASP A 484 24.99 -8.79 -3.30
C ASP A 484 26.35 -9.50 -3.28
N GLN A 485 26.43 -10.72 -2.75
CA GLN A 485 27.67 -11.50 -2.83
C GLN A 485 28.05 -11.86 -4.27
N LEU A 486 27.09 -12.28 -5.10
CA LEU A 486 27.34 -12.58 -6.50
C LEU A 486 27.84 -11.36 -7.28
N THR A 487 27.29 -10.18 -7.02
CA THR A 487 27.74 -8.94 -7.67
C THR A 487 29.07 -8.42 -7.14
N SER A 488 29.37 -8.60 -5.85
CA SER A 488 30.64 -8.17 -5.23
C SER A 488 31.86 -8.98 -5.66
N PHE A 489 31.70 -10.21 -6.16
CA PHE A 489 32.82 -11.07 -6.60
C PHE A 489 33.21 -10.88 -8.07
N GLY A 490 32.61 -9.90 -8.75
CA GLY A 490 32.88 -9.61 -10.15
C GLY A 490 32.08 -10.53 -11.06
N SER A 491 31.33 -9.90 -11.96
CA SER A 491 30.57 -10.53 -13.04
C SER A 491 31.35 -11.66 -13.72
N SER A 492 30.75 -12.85 -13.75
CA SER A 492 31.20 -14.06 -14.45
C SER A 492 32.14 -15.00 -13.66
N ILE A 493 31.65 -15.49 -12.52
CA ILE A 493 31.88 -16.88 -12.12
C ILE A 493 30.50 -17.56 -12.20
N GLN A 494 30.27 -18.32 -13.27
CA GLN A 494 29.29 -19.40 -13.24
C GLN A 494 29.74 -20.38 -12.15
N LYS A 495 29.11 -20.32 -10.98
CA LYS A 495 29.09 -21.43 -10.03
C LYS A 495 27.65 -21.67 -9.65
N ASP A 496 27.32 -22.95 -9.55
CA ASP A 496 25.95 -23.44 -9.40
C ASP A 496 25.21 -22.79 -8.22
N PRO A 497 23.88 -22.59 -8.33
CA PRO A 497 23.04 -21.94 -7.31
C PRO A 497 23.04 -22.62 -5.92
N LEU A 498 23.72 -23.76 -5.75
CA LEU A 498 23.64 -24.67 -4.60
C LEU A 498 24.94 -24.79 -3.79
N PHE A 499 25.82 -23.77 -3.81
CA PHE A 499 27.10 -23.80 -3.08
C PHE A 499 26.97 -24.04 -1.56
N PHE A 500 25.81 -23.70 -0.97
CA PHE A 500 25.54 -23.89 0.47
C PHE A 500 25.54 -25.37 0.91
N LEU A 501 25.15 -26.31 0.03
CA LEU A 501 25.10 -27.74 0.38
C LEU A 501 26.48 -28.42 0.40
N HIS A 502 27.54 -27.76 -0.07
CA HIS A 502 28.88 -28.36 -0.10
C HIS A 502 29.72 -28.07 1.17
N CYS A 503 29.22 -27.24 2.11
CA CYS A 503 29.92 -26.89 3.35
C CYS A 503 30.03 -28.05 4.37
N PHE A 504 29.35 -29.18 4.15
CA PHE A 504 29.40 -30.35 5.04
C PHE A 504 30.27 -31.51 4.57
N ARG A 505 31.02 -31.37 3.47
CA ARG A 505 31.90 -32.44 2.99
C ARG A 505 33.37 -32.10 3.26
N LYS A 506 33.93 -32.83 4.24
CA LYS A 506 35.35 -32.82 4.65
C LYS A 506 36.30 -32.71 3.45
N LYS A 507 37.31 -31.83 3.61
CA LYS A 507 38.52 -31.68 2.79
C LYS A 507 39.09 -33.04 2.40
N SER A 508 39.21 -33.28 1.10
CA SER A 508 40.17 -34.22 0.54
C SER A 508 41.18 -33.44 -0.28
N SER A 509 42.45 -33.82 -0.10
CA SER A 509 43.65 -33.18 -0.62
C SER A 509 43.54 -32.87 -2.13
N ALA A 510 43.69 -31.60 -2.50
CA ALA A 510 43.81 -31.20 -3.89
C ALA A 510 45.22 -31.55 -4.38
N SER A 511 45.32 -32.68 -5.08
CA SER A 511 46.46 -33.06 -5.90
C SER A 511 46.75 -31.95 -6.93
N PHE A 512 48.02 -31.53 -6.98
CA PHE A 512 48.59 -30.68 -8.01
C PHE A 512 48.33 -31.30 -9.40
N ARG A 513 47.30 -30.82 -10.10
CA ARG A 513 47.15 -31.05 -11.55
C ARG A 513 47.74 -29.86 -12.28
N LYS A 514 48.88 -30.10 -12.94
CA LYS A 514 49.45 -29.24 -13.97
C LYS A 514 48.40 -28.97 -15.06
N PRO A 515 48.12 -27.72 -15.45
CA PRO A 515 47.42 -27.45 -16.71
C PRO A 515 48.38 -27.76 -17.86
N SER A 516 47.99 -28.68 -18.74
CA SER A 516 48.65 -28.89 -20.02
C SER A 516 48.52 -27.64 -20.88
N LEU A 517 49.64 -27.02 -21.24
CA LEU A 517 49.72 -25.97 -22.25
C LEU A 517 49.23 -26.51 -23.60
N GLN A 518 48.01 -26.15 -24.00
CA GLN A 518 47.62 -26.16 -25.41
C GLN A 518 48.21 -24.92 -26.08
N LYS A 519 49.26 -25.16 -26.85
CA LYS A 519 49.94 -24.18 -27.71
C LYS A 519 49.02 -23.86 -28.89
N HIS A 520 48.13 -22.88 -28.74
CA HIS A 520 47.42 -22.32 -29.89
C HIS A 520 48.37 -21.42 -30.67
N GLY A 521 48.77 -21.88 -31.85
CA GLY A 521 49.55 -21.11 -32.82
C GLY A 521 48.86 -19.79 -33.14
N SER A 522 49.46 -18.70 -32.69
CA SER A 522 49.08 -17.33 -33.06
C SER A 522 50.27 -16.71 -33.76
N LYS A 523 49.99 -16.08 -34.91
CA LYS A 523 50.97 -15.44 -35.80
C LYS A 523 51.97 -14.61 -35.02
N VAL A 524 53.24 -14.97 -35.19
CA VAL A 524 54.41 -14.32 -34.61
C VAL A 524 54.55 -12.93 -35.24
N PHE A 525 54.26 -11.90 -34.44
CA PHE A 525 54.84 -10.56 -34.62
C PHE A 525 56.04 -10.51 -33.69
N ILE A 526 57.25 -10.55 -34.24
CA ILE A 526 58.49 -10.33 -33.50
C ILE A 526 58.62 -8.81 -33.38
N ASP A 527 58.07 -8.27 -32.30
CA ASP A 527 58.61 -7.00 -31.79
C ASP A 527 59.78 -7.40 -30.90
N MET A 528 60.97 -6.85 -31.14
CA MET A 528 62.15 -7.16 -30.33
C MET A 528 61.93 -6.65 -28.91
N GLU A 529 61.41 -7.52 -28.03
CA GLU A 529 61.28 -7.23 -26.61
C GLU A 529 62.66 -6.88 -26.05
N LYS A 530 62.73 -5.81 -25.26
CA LYS A 530 63.99 -5.33 -24.70
C LYS A 530 64.60 -6.41 -23.77
N PRO A 531 65.95 -6.52 -23.69
CA PRO A 531 66.61 -7.59 -22.95
C PRO A 531 66.31 -7.58 -21.45
N ASP A 532 66.06 -6.41 -20.86
CA ASP A 532 65.63 -6.24 -19.48
C ASP A 532 64.24 -6.84 -19.21
N VAL A 533 63.29 -6.70 -20.14
CA VAL A 533 61.95 -7.27 -20.05
C VAL A 533 61.98 -8.80 -20.12
N LEU A 534 62.84 -9.36 -20.98
CA LEU A 534 63.03 -10.81 -21.08
C LEU A 534 63.64 -11.38 -19.79
N GLN A 535 64.66 -10.73 -19.25
CA GLN A 535 65.29 -11.13 -17.99
C GLN A 535 64.32 -11.10 -16.81
N GLU A 536 63.51 -10.04 -16.70
CA GLU A 536 62.48 -9.94 -15.66
C GLU A 536 61.44 -11.05 -15.78
N ARG A 537 61.04 -11.39 -17.02
CA ARG A 537 60.10 -12.48 -17.28
C ARG A 537 60.66 -13.84 -16.90
N GLU A 538 61.92 -14.13 -17.23
CA GLU A 538 62.59 -15.36 -16.79
C GLU A 538 62.67 -15.44 -15.26
N THR A 539 62.94 -14.30 -14.60
CA THR A 539 62.97 -14.19 -13.14
C THR A 539 61.60 -14.53 -12.53
N VAL A 540 60.51 -13.98 -13.10
CA VAL A 540 59.14 -14.31 -12.69
C VAL A 540 58.85 -15.81 -12.89
N GLU A 541 59.20 -16.38 -14.04
CA GLU A 541 58.97 -17.80 -14.33
C GLU A 541 59.70 -18.72 -13.34
N GLN A 542 60.93 -18.37 -12.93
CA GLN A 542 61.67 -19.09 -11.88
C GLN A 542 60.99 -18.96 -10.51
N LEU A 543 60.56 -17.76 -10.13
CA LEU A 543 59.89 -17.51 -8.84
C LEU A 543 58.52 -18.21 -8.73
N LEU A 544 57.86 -18.52 -9.86
CA LEU A 544 56.62 -19.30 -9.87
C LEU A 544 56.87 -20.80 -9.63
N LEU A 545 58.05 -21.31 -10.02
CA LEU A 545 58.44 -22.71 -9.80
C LEU A 545 58.93 -22.93 -8.36
N GLU A 546 59.65 -21.96 -7.80
CA GLU A 546 60.14 -21.96 -6.42
C GLU A 546 59.56 -20.76 -5.65
N PRO A 547 58.36 -20.91 -5.04
CA PRO A 547 57.72 -19.83 -4.31
C PRO A 547 58.55 -19.45 -3.08
N SER A 548 59.36 -18.40 -3.22
CA SER A 548 60.17 -17.83 -2.14
C SER A 548 59.45 -16.64 -1.49
N THR A 549 59.65 -16.44 -0.19
CA THR A 549 59.05 -15.31 0.56
C THR A 549 59.81 -14.00 0.35
N SER A 550 60.85 -13.98 -0.46
CA SER A 550 61.69 -12.80 -0.71
C SER A 550 60.96 -11.71 -1.50
N HIS A 551 59.98 -12.08 -2.34
CA HIS A 551 59.21 -11.15 -3.17
C HIS A 551 57.83 -10.87 -2.55
N ALA A 552 57.45 -9.59 -2.52
CA ALA A 552 56.16 -9.13 -2.03
C ALA A 552 55.07 -9.26 -3.10
N ILE A 553 55.39 -8.96 -4.36
CA ILE A 553 54.45 -8.98 -5.48
C ILE A 553 55.09 -9.72 -6.65
N ILE A 554 54.36 -10.64 -7.27
CA ILE A 554 54.78 -11.35 -8.47
C ILE A 554 53.63 -11.28 -9.47
N CYS A 555 53.85 -10.67 -10.62
CA CYS A 555 52.90 -10.60 -11.72
C CYS A 555 53.36 -11.52 -12.84
N ASP A 556 52.49 -12.43 -13.27
CA ASP A 556 52.74 -13.35 -14.38
C ASP A 556 51.85 -12.98 -15.56
N ASN A 557 52.47 -12.39 -16.59
CA ASN A 557 51.86 -12.10 -17.88
C ASN A 557 50.50 -11.39 -17.76
N LEU A 558 50.42 -10.41 -16.86
CA LEU A 558 49.17 -9.76 -16.48
C LEU A 558 48.64 -8.93 -17.66
N LYS A 559 47.40 -9.22 -18.08
CA LYS A 559 46.77 -8.57 -19.25
C LYS A 559 45.43 -7.96 -18.90
N LYS A 560 45.19 -6.75 -19.41
CA LYS A 560 43.86 -6.12 -19.40
C LYS A 560 43.49 -5.59 -20.77
N VAL A 561 42.39 -6.12 -21.29
CA VAL A 561 41.76 -5.67 -22.52
C VAL A 561 40.37 -5.15 -22.17
N TYR A 562 40.05 -3.93 -22.60
CA TYR A 562 38.71 -3.39 -22.55
C TYR A 562 38.03 -3.64 -23.90
N PRO A 563 36.90 -4.36 -23.92
CA PRO A 563 36.21 -4.67 -25.17
C PRO A 563 35.69 -3.39 -25.80
N GLY A 564 35.85 -3.27 -27.11
CA GLY A 564 35.28 -2.18 -27.88
C GLY A 564 33.76 -2.26 -27.96
N LYS A 565 33.09 -1.11 -28.09
CA LYS A 565 31.66 -1.00 -28.39
C LYS A 565 31.47 -0.17 -29.66
N ASP A 566 30.41 -0.44 -30.40
CA ASP A 566 29.97 0.36 -31.55
C ASP A 566 31.03 0.51 -32.67
N GLY A 567 31.66 -0.60 -33.05
CA GLY A 567 32.63 -0.65 -34.16
C GLY A 567 34.06 -0.20 -33.79
N ILE A 568 34.30 0.18 -32.54
CA ILE A 568 35.63 0.53 -32.03
C ILE A 568 36.40 -0.77 -31.72
N PRO A 569 37.69 -0.91 -32.09
CA PRO A 569 38.50 -2.08 -31.76
C PRO A 569 38.83 -2.17 -30.25
N ASP A 570 39.12 -3.37 -29.79
CA ASP A 570 39.51 -3.64 -28.40
C ASP A 570 40.74 -2.84 -27.98
N LYS A 571 40.68 -2.24 -26.79
CA LYS A 571 41.77 -1.41 -26.25
C LYS A 571 42.57 -2.18 -25.22
N PHE A 572 43.83 -2.44 -25.54
CA PHE A 572 44.81 -3.00 -24.60
C PHE A 572 45.23 -1.92 -23.60
N ALA A 573 44.91 -2.14 -22.32
CA ALA A 573 45.35 -1.27 -21.24
C ALA A 573 46.60 -1.79 -20.54
N VAL A 574 46.78 -3.11 -20.48
CA VAL A 574 48.01 -3.77 -20.02
C VAL A 574 48.23 -5.00 -20.90
N GLN A 575 49.41 -5.14 -21.50
CA GLN A 575 49.69 -6.16 -22.52
C GLN A 575 50.79 -7.15 -22.08
N GLY A 576 50.54 -7.91 -21.01
CA GLY A 576 51.42 -9.01 -20.60
C GLY A 576 52.55 -8.55 -19.70
N LEU A 577 52.22 -7.84 -18.62
CA LEU A 577 53.20 -7.38 -17.65
C LEU A 577 53.66 -8.55 -16.76
N SER A 578 54.95 -8.89 -16.85
CA SER A 578 55.65 -9.73 -15.89
C SER A 578 56.54 -8.85 -15.03
N LEU A 579 56.40 -8.94 -13.71
CA LEU A 579 57.09 -8.08 -12.75
C LEU A 579 57.24 -8.82 -11.42
N ALA A 580 58.44 -8.83 -10.84
CA ALA A 580 58.72 -9.35 -9.50
C ALA A 580 59.24 -8.21 -8.61
N LEU A 581 58.54 -7.91 -7.52
CA LEU A 581 58.93 -6.87 -6.56
C LEU A 581 59.43 -7.50 -5.26
N PRO A 582 60.72 -7.36 -4.92
CA PRO A 582 61.30 -7.73 -3.63
C PRO A 582 60.61 -7.07 -2.44
N ARG A 583 60.65 -7.74 -1.28
CA ARG A 583 60.22 -7.14 -0.01
C ARG A 583 61.16 -5.99 0.40
N GLY A 584 60.57 -4.87 0.80
CA GLY A 584 61.31 -3.70 1.29
C GLY A 584 61.75 -2.72 0.21
N GLU A 585 61.47 -3.00 -1.06
CA GLU A 585 61.78 -2.10 -2.17
C GLU A 585 60.70 -1.02 -2.36
N CYS A 586 61.13 0.21 -2.67
CA CYS A 586 60.24 1.30 -3.06
C CYS A 586 60.12 1.36 -4.58
N PHE A 587 59.07 0.74 -5.13
CA PHE A 587 58.83 0.70 -6.57
C PHE A 587 58.03 1.91 -7.07
N GLY A 588 58.57 2.62 -8.08
CA GLY A 588 57.90 3.75 -8.74
C GLY A 588 57.56 3.43 -10.19
N MET A 589 56.29 3.55 -10.58
CA MET A 589 55.85 3.29 -11.95
C MET A 589 55.67 4.61 -12.72
N LEU A 590 56.58 4.88 -13.67
CA LEU A 590 56.57 6.08 -14.51
C LEU A 590 56.11 5.76 -15.94
N GLY A 591 55.37 6.68 -16.56
CA GLY A 591 54.97 6.57 -17.96
C GLY A 591 54.00 7.67 -18.38
N PRO A 592 53.73 7.85 -19.68
CA PRO A 592 52.81 8.87 -20.16
C PRO A 592 51.36 8.62 -19.70
N ASN A 593 50.51 9.64 -19.81
CA ASN A 593 49.08 9.49 -19.54
C ASN A 593 48.47 8.47 -20.50
N GLY A 594 47.69 7.53 -19.96
CA GLY A 594 47.11 6.44 -20.74
C GLY A 594 47.98 5.17 -20.88
N ALA A 595 49.19 5.13 -20.31
CA ALA A 595 50.08 3.95 -20.36
C ALA A 595 49.59 2.72 -19.55
N GLY A 596 48.41 2.77 -18.94
CA GLY A 596 47.88 1.63 -18.16
C GLY A 596 48.24 1.63 -16.67
N LYS A 597 48.93 2.65 -16.16
CA LYS A 597 49.37 2.74 -14.75
C LYS A 597 48.25 2.52 -13.73
N THR A 598 47.19 3.33 -13.83
CA THR A 598 46.01 3.24 -12.96
C THR A 598 45.28 1.90 -13.16
N THR A 599 45.30 1.35 -14.37
CA THR A 599 44.71 0.04 -14.67
C THR A 599 45.46 -1.09 -13.98
N PHE A 600 46.80 -1.07 -14.00
CA PHE A 600 47.63 -2.02 -13.27
C PHE A 600 47.34 -1.97 -11.77
N ILE A 601 47.39 -0.77 -11.17
CA ILE A 601 47.06 -0.60 -9.75
C ILE A 601 45.65 -1.11 -9.46
N SER A 602 44.66 -0.75 -10.28
CA SER A 602 43.26 -1.21 -10.16
C SER A 602 43.10 -2.73 -10.22
N MET A 603 43.96 -3.43 -10.97
CA MET A 603 44.01 -4.89 -10.98
C MET A 603 44.62 -5.43 -9.70
N MET A 604 45.74 -4.88 -9.25
CA MET A 604 46.44 -5.30 -8.03
C MET A 604 45.57 -5.14 -6.77
N ILE A 605 44.73 -4.10 -6.73
CA ILE A 605 43.80 -3.85 -5.62
C ILE A 605 42.42 -4.49 -5.85
N GLY A 606 42.24 -5.32 -6.88
CA GLY A 606 41.01 -6.08 -7.13
C GLY A 606 39.78 -5.27 -7.57
N LEU A 607 39.91 -3.98 -7.89
CA LEU A 607 38.82 -3.17 -8.46
C LEU A 607 38.51 -3.54 -9.91
N THR A 608 39.49 -4.11 -10.63
CA THR A 608 39.35 -4.55 -12.01
C THR A 608 39.94 -5.95 -12.17
N LYS A 609 39.18 -6.91 -12.69
CA LYS A 609 39.71 -8.25 -12.96
C LYS A 609 40.66 -8.24 -14.17
N PRO A 610 41.82 -8.92 -14.10
CA PRO A 610 42.66 -9.13 -15.28
C PRO A 610 41.94 -9.99 -16.32
N THR A 611 42.14 -9.67 -17.59
CA THR A 611 41.61 -10.45 -18.73
C THR A 611 42.37 -11.77 -18.88
N SER A 612 43.69 -11.76 -18.67
CA SER A 612 44.55 -12.95 -18.66
C SER A 612 45.76 -12.71 -17.74
N GLY A 613 46.51 -13.77 -17.43
CA GLY A 613 47.59 -13.75 -16.45
C GLY A 613 47.10 -13.70 -15.00
N THR A 614 48.03 -13.76 -14.06
CA THR A 614 47.72 -13.70 -12.63
C THR A 614 48.75 -12.88 -11.86
N ALA A 615 48.43 -12.55 -10.61
CA ALA A 615 49.35 -11.88 -9.71
C ALA A 615 49.28 -12.53 -8.33
N TYR A 616 50.41 -12.54 -7.63
CA TYR A 616 50.57 -13.05 -6.29
C TYR A 616 51.04 -11.93 -5.38
N VAL A 617 50.39 -11.75 -4.23
CA VAL A 617 50.79 -10.80 -3.19
C VAL A 617 51.12 -11.60 -1.93
N GLN A 618 52.37 -11.57 -1.51
CA GLN A 618 52.90 -12.40 -0.40
C GLN A 618 52.56 -13.90 -0.58
N GLY A 619 52.63 -14.41 -1.81
CA GLY A 619 52.29 -15.79 -2.15
C GLY A 619 50.77 -16.09 -2.22
N LEU A 620 49.91 -15.10 -1.98
CA LEU A 620 48.47 -15.23 -2.15
C LEU A 620 48.06 -14.83 -3.57
N ASP A 621 47.42 -15.74 -4.28
CA ASP A 621 46.86 -15.46 -5.61
C ASP A 621 45.71 -14.44 -5.54
N LEU A 622 45.82 -13.41 -6.36
CA LEU A 622 44.89 -12.29 -6.49
C LEU A 622 43.47 -12.73 -6.85
N ARG A 623 43.31 -13.83 -7.59
CA ARG A 623 41.99 -14.32 -8.01
C ARG A 623 41.27 -15.12 -6.93
N SER A 624 42.01 -15.83 -6.09
CA SER A 624 41.45 -16.78 -5.11
C SER A 624 41.43 -16.25 -3.67
N ASN A 625 42.39 -15.40 -3.30
CA ASN A 625 42.64 -15.02 -1.90
C ASN A 625 42.53 -13.51 -1.63
N MET A 626 41.74 -12.78 -2.44
CA MET A 626 41.64 -11.32 -2.35
C MET A 626 41.29 -10.78 -0.96
N SER A 627 40.42 -11.47 -0.21
CA SER A 627 40.02 -11.06 1.15
C SER A 627 41.19 -11.04 2.14
N LYS A 628 42.15 -11.96 1.99
CA LYS A 628 43.39 -12.00 2.79
C LYS A 628 44.44 -11.01 2.29
N ILE A 629 44.43 -10.70 1.00
CA ILE A 629 45.31 -9.68 0.42
C ILE A 629 44.92 -8.29 0.96
N TYR A 630 43.62 -8.01 1.06
CA TYR A 630 43.12 -6.75 1.61
C TYR A 630 43.56 -6.46 3.04
N THR A 631 43.78 -7.47 3.88
CA THR A 631 44.29 -7.23 5.25
C THR A 631 45.76 -6.82 5.29
N ASN A 632 46.51 -7.09 4.21
CA ASN A 632 47.95 -6.88 4.14
C ASN A 632 48.33 -5.77 3.15
N MET A 633 47.35 -5.05 2.59
CA MET A 633 47.53 -4.05 1.54
C MET A 633 46.80 -2.75 1.90
N GLY A 634 47.54 -1.65 2.00
CA GLY A 634 46.99 -0.30 2.13
C GLY A 634 46.92 0.38 0.76
N VAL A 635 45.83 1.10 0.49
CA VAL A 635 45.63 1.81 -0.79
C VAL A 635 45.18 3.23 -0.52
N CYS A 636 45.86 4.19 -1.13
CA CYS A 636 45.42 5.58 -1.19
C CYS A 636 44.78 5.83 -2.57
N PRO A 637 43.48 6.14 -2.65
CA PRO A 637 42.82 6.42 -3.92
C PRO A 637 43.33 7.73 -4.55
N GLN A 638 43.24 7.82 -5.87
CA GLN A 638 43.64 9.03 -6.61
C GLN A 638 42.69 10.23 -6.40
N HIS A 639 41.44 9.95 -6.03
CA HIS A 639 40.43 10.96 -5.75
C HIS A 639 39.97 10.80 -4.30
N GLU A 640 39.87 11.93 -3.58
CA GLU A 640 39.46 12.01 -2.17
C GLU A 640 37.97 11.77 -1.94
#